data_AF-A0AA35WZG1-F1
#
_entry.id   AF-A0AA35WZG1-F1
#
_cell.length_a   1.000
_cell.length_b   1.000
_cell.length_c   1.000
_cell.angle_alpha   90.00
_cell.angle_beta   90.00
_cell.angle_gamma   90.00
#
_symmetry.space_group_name_H-M   'P 1'
#
loop_
_entity.id
_entity.type
_entity.pdbx_description
1 polymer ?
#
loop_
_entity_poly.entity_id
_entity_poly.type
_entity_poly.pdbx_seq_one_letter_code
_entity_poly.pdbx_strand_id
1 'polypeptide(L)'
;MSQPQPIRASLFVTCIVDQLYPEVGVSVVRVLRRAGVAVDFPEGQTCCGQPLYNSGFTAEARKLAERTLNILADRECVVVPSGSCGAMMRVFYLDLFADDPELHARAQDLSQRVYEFTEFLVDVVGYEPGMRDGSDGVSTVAYHPSCHLLREMEVTEAPPRLLDAAPGVSRVELPDAEQCCGFGGAFAVKYPHISEEMLADKVAAATSSGADILTACDMGCLMHIGGAAAVKDTELRQALRRAGAGFDGTRREAIAEVTPEVWEDWREQARRIKEHTIGHLDYYLEMLERNVVAAGGQVHFATDARQANAIVSQIASANGVRTVTKSKSMVSEELGLNHVLEAQGIDVFETDLGEYIIQLAGETPSHLVAPALHKTRAQVAALFAEQLGVPYSEDIEEMARIARVVLRQKFLDADMGISGANFLVAETGSLVIITNEGNGRLCTSAPRIHVGLAGMEKVIPSLQDLAVFLRLLPRSATGQRITSYMSMVTGPRRADDEDGPEEFHLVIVDNGRSRLLADPALRESLYCIRCGACLNVCPVYQRVGGHAYGWVYPGPIGSIVTPALVGIGQAKDLPNASTLCGACRDACPVQINIPRMLLHLRHNIAEGQGSYPAAGSDTDSLLARGFAAVMSNPVLVNLGRRIGRILLRPLSKQGMLGQTRLPLVSRWTRSRDLPLPASRSFGEIWRDELSGSGNEGRNG
;
A
#
# COMPACT_ATOMS: atom_id res chain seq x y z
N MET A 1 22.87 -46.04 -20.46
CA MET A 1 22.42 -44.68 -20.12
C MET A 1 21.53 -44.79 -18.91
N SER A 2 21.94 -44.25 -17.75
CA SER A 2 21.09 -44.22 -16.55
C SER A 2 19.86 -43.38 -16.88
N GLN A 3 18.65 -43.88 -16.59
CA GLN A 3 17.47 -43.03 -16.61
C GLN A 3 17.71 -41.85 -15.64
N PRO A 4 17.32 -40.62 -15.99
CA PRO A 4 17.39 -39.50 -15.04
C PRO A 4 16.54 -39.86 -13.82
N GLN A 5 17.07 -39.60 -12.62
CA GLN A 5 16.29 -39.82 -11.40
C GLN A 5 15.05 -38.91 -11.42
N PRO A 6 13.86 -39.43 -11.05
CA PRO A 6 12.65 -38.61 -11.04
C PRO A 6 12.78 -37.50 -10.00
N ILE A 7 12.40 -36.27 -10.38
CA ILE A 7 12.34 -35.12 -9.48
C ILE A 7 11.40 -35.47 -8.32
N ARG A 8 11.86 -35.26 -7.07
CA ARG A 8 11.06 -35.50 -5.87
C ARG A 8 10.58 -34.18 -5.30
N ALA A 9 9.30 -34.10 -4.98
CA ALA A 9 8.70 -32.91 -4.41
C ALA A 9 7.72 -33.24 -3.28
N SER A 10 7.80 -32.47 -2.21
CA SER A 10 6.92 -32.55 -1.06
C SER A 10 5.84 -31.49 -1.18
N LEU A 11 4.57 -31.89 -1.15
CA LEU A 11 3.44 -30.98 -1.22
C LEU A 11 3.19 -30.33 0.15
N PHE A 12 3.32 -29.01 0.25
CA PHE A 12 2.72 -28.23 1.32
C PHE A 12 1.32 -27.79 0.89
N VAL A 13 0.29 -28.53 1.28
CA VAL A 13 -1.06 -28.42 0.73
C VAL A 13 -1.77 -27.11 1.13
N THR A 14 -1.37 -26.47 2.23
CA THR A 14 -2.04 -25.33 2.89
C THR A 14 -3.31 -25.67 3.67
N CYS A 15 -3.60 -24.87 4.71
CA CYS A 15 -4.76 -25.12 5.58
C CYS A 15 -6.12 -24.95 4.88
N ILE A 16 -6.25 -24.01 3.92
CA ILE A 16 -7.51 -23.79 3.18
C ILE A 16 -7.80 -24.98 2.27
N VAL A 17 -6.80 -25.42 1.49
CA VAL A 17 -6.96 -26.60 0.62
C VAL A 17 -7.22 -27.84 1.46
N ASP A 18 -6.45 -28.07 2.53
CA ASP A 18 -6.63 -29.28 3.35
C ASP A 18 -8.02 -29.37 3.99
N GLN A 19 -8.56 -28.24 4.48
CA GLN A 19 -9.76 -28.26 5.34
C GLN A 19 -11.05 -27.84 4.62
N LEU A 20 -10.97 -27.12 3.50
CA LEU A 20 -12.14 -26.59 2.77
C LEU A 20 -12.23 -27.09 1.33
N TYR A 21 -11.10 -27.16 0.60
CA TYR A 21 -11.05 -27.47 -0.84
C TYR A 21 -10.04 -28.59 -1.18
N PRO A 22 -10.15 -29.79 -0.59
CA PRO A 22 -9.14 -30.84 -0.70
C PRO A 22 -8.97 -31.37 -2.13
N GLU A 23 -9.98 -31.25 -2.98
CA GLU A 23 -9.93 -31.60 -4.40
C GLU A 23 -8.87 -30.82 -5.19
N VAL A 24 -8.52 -29.61 -4.74
CA VAL A 24 -7.43 -28.81 -5.32
C VAL A 24 -6.10 -29.51 -5.06
N GLY A 25 -5.85 -29.96 -3.83
CA GLY A 25 -4.66 -30.73 -3.48
C GLY A 25 -4.56 -32.04 -4.29
N VAL A 26 -5.68 -32.74 -4.48
CA VAL A 26 -5.73 -33.95 -5.32
C VAL A 26 -5.35 -33.63 -6.77
N SER A 27 -5.86 -32.51 -7.30
CA SER A 27 -5.57 -32.07 -8.66
C SER A 27 -4.10 -31.70 -8.84
N VAL A 28 -3.50 -31.01 -7.87
CA VAL A 28 -2.07 -30.70 -7.83
C VAL A 28 -1.23 -31.98 -7.89
N VAL A 29 -1.54 -32.98 -7.04
CA VAL A 29 -0.82 -34.27 -7.04
C VAL A 29 -0.93 -34.97 -8.40
N ARG A 30 -2.12 -34.97 -9.02
CA ARG A 30 -2.33 -35.58 -10.34
C ARG A 30 -1.48 -34.91 -11.43
N VAL A 31 -1.44 -33.58 -11.44
CA VAL A 31 -0.63 -32.83 -12.41
C VAL A 31 0.87 -33.08 -12.19
N LEU A 32 1.34 -33.00 -10.95
CA LEU A 32 2.74 -33.27 -10.62
C LEU A 32 3.17 -34.69 -11.03
N ARG A 33 2.34 -35.71 -10.73
CA ARG A 33 2.63 -37.09 -11.15
C ARG A 33 2.61 -37.26 -12.67
N ARG A 34 1.68 -36.60 -13.37
CA ARG A 34 1.65 -36.58 -14.84
C ARG A 34 2.89 -35.91 -15.42
N ALA A 35 3.45 -34.92 -14.71
CA ALA A 35 4.70 -34.26 -15.05
C ALA A 35 5.95 -35.09 -14.68
N GLY A 36 5.79 -36.34 -14.24
CA GLY A 36 6.91 -37.22 -13.88
C GLY A 36 7.51 -36.97 -12.49
N VAL A 37 6.85 -36.18 -11.66
CA VAL A 37 7.33 -35.84 -10.31
C VAL A 37 6.91 -36.91 -9.32
N ALA A 38 7.88 -37.40 -8.55
CA ALA A 38 7.63 -38.26 -7.39
C ALA A 38 7.18 -37.39 -6.21
N VAL A 39 5.86 -37.39 -5.96
CA VAL A 39 5.25 -36.52 -4.94
C VAL A 39 5.10 -37.25 -3.61
N ASP A 40 5.53 -36.63 -2.53
CA ASP A 40 5.19 -37.00 -1.15
C ASP A 40 4.39 -35.89 -0.44
N PHE A 41 3.76 -36.24 0.69
CA PHE A 41 3.03 -35.30 1.53
C PHE A 41 3.50 -35.44 2.98
N PRO A 42 4.28 -34.48 3.50
CA PRO A 42 4.70 -34.49 4.89
C PRO A 42 3.48 -34.35 5.81
N GLU A 43 3.13 -35.42 6.51
CA GLU A 43 2.00 -35.42 7.43
C GLU A 43 2.23 -34.50 8.63
N GLY A 44 1.13 -33.97 9.18
CA GLY A 44 1.17 -33.08 10.34
C GLY A 44 1.38 -31.60 10.01
N GLN A 45 1.54 -31.23 8.73
CA GLN A 45 1.47 -29.84 8.31
C GLN A 45 0.08 -29.23 8.59
N THR A 46 0.03 -27.93 8.87
CA THR A 46 -1.20 -27.20 9.21
C THR A 46 -1.21 -25.80 8.59
N CYS A 47 -0.95 -24.74 9.37
CA CYS A 47 -0.87 -23.35 8.91
C CYS A 47 0.58 -22.91 8.80
N CYS A 48 0.90 -22.13 7.76
CA CYS A 48 2.20 -21.49 7.60
C CYS A 48 2.45 -20.32 8.58
N GLY A 49 1.42 -19.86 9.31
CA GLY A 49 1.51 -18.75 10.28
C GLY A 49 1.16 -17.36 9.73
N GLN A 50 0.93 -17.23 8.42
CA GLN A 50 0.73 -15.93 7.77
C GLN A 50 -0.41 -15.06 8.33
N PRO A 51 -1.61 -15.59 8.68
CA PRO A 51 -2.68 -14.75 9.22
C PRO A 51 -2.29 -14.04 10.53
N LEU A 52 -1.48 -14.70 11.36
CA LEU A 52 -0.98 -14.15 12.62
C LEU A 52 0.11 -13.12 12.36
N TYR A 53 1.07 -13.46 11.50
CA TYR A 53 2.15 -12.57 11.07
C TYR A 53 1.60 -11.24 10.51
N ASN A 54 0.66 -11.34 9.55
CA ASN A 54 0.01 -10.16 8.96
C ASN A 54 -0.79 -9.34 9.98
N SER A 55 -1.19 -9.94 11.11
CA SER A 55 -1.92 -9.24 12.18
C SER A 55 -1.02 -8.67 13.27
N GLY A 56 0.30 -8.86 13.17
CA GLY A 56 1.28 -8.41 14.16
C GLY A 56 1.54 -9.39 15.31
N PHE A 57 0.92 -10.57 15.33
CA PHE A 57 1.13 -11.59 16.37
C PHE A 57 2.32 -12.48 15.99
N THR A 58 3.52 -11.91 16.06
CA THR A 58 4.74 -12.56 15.58
C THR A 58 5.14 -13.73 16.47
N ALA A 59 4.95 -13.65 17.79
CA ALA A 59 5.22 -14.75 18.70
C ALA A 59 4.38 -16.00 18.40
N GLU A 60 3.08 -15.81 18.11
CA GLU A 60 2.20 -16.89 17.67
C GLU A 60 2.55 -17.40 16.27
N ALA A 61 2.92 -16.50 15.35
CA ALA A 61 3.35 -16.87 14.00
C ALA A 61 4.63 -17.73 14.03
N ARG A 62 5.62 -17.37 14.87
CA ARG A 62 6.87 -18.10 15.07
C ARG A 62 6.64 -19.56 15.45
N LYS A 63 5.72 -19.84 16.38
CA LYS A 63 5.38 -21.21 16.79
C LYS A 63 4.93 -22.09 15.62
N LEU A 64 4.12 -21.54 14.71
CA LEU A 64 3.67 -22.26 13.52
C LEU A 64 4.77 -22.37 12.45
N ALA A 65 5.60 -21.34 12.34
CA ALA A 65 6.72 -21.33 11.42
C ALA A 65 7.81 -22.33 11.80
N GLU A 66 8.19 -22.42 13.08
CA GLU A 66 9.12 -23.41 13.61
C GLU A 66 8.62 -24.84 13.35
N ARG A 67 7.33 -25.10 13.57
CA ARG A 67 6.71 -26.39 13.23
C ARG A 67 6.86 -26.70 11.73
N THR A 68 6.64 -25.70 10.87
CA THR A 68 6.78 -25.84 9.42
C THR A 68 8.23 -26.14 9.04
N LEU A 69 9.21 -25.42 9.61
CA LEU A 69 10.64 -25.69 9.44
C LEU A 69 11.02 -27.11 9.87
N ASN A 70 10.45 -27.62 10.97
CA ASN A 70 10.72 -28.99 11.44
C ASN A 70 10.15 -30.05 10.49
N ILE A 71 8.93 -29.85 9.97
CA ILE A 71 8.27 -30.81 9.07
C ILE A 71 8.97 -30.88 7.71
N LEU A 72 9.48 -29.74 7.24
CA LEU A 72 10.06 -29.58 5.91
C LEU A 72 11.59 -29.64 5.88
N ALA A 73 12.26 -29.87 7.03
CA ALA A 73 13.71 -29.84 7.15
C ALA A 73 14.42 -30.69 6.07
N ASP A 74 13.98 -31.93 5.85
CA ASP A 74 14.70 -32.90 5.01
C ASP A 74 14.07 -33.06 3.60
N ARG A 75 13.41 -32.01 3.08
CA ARG A 75 12.66 -32.07 1.81
C ARG A 75 13.43 -31.37 0.69
N GLU A 76 13.54 -32.01 -0.46
CA GLU A 76 14.36 -31.52 -1.58
C GLU A 76 13.71 -30.32 -2.29
N CYS A 77 12.46 -30.48 -2.72
CA CYS A 77 11.62 -29.41 -3.26
C CYS A 77 10.30 -29.36 -2.49
N VAL A 78 9.88 -28.18 -2.07
CA VAL A 78 8.57 -27.96 -1.43
C VAL A 78 7.66 -27.22 -2.40
N VAL A 79 6.57 -27.84 -2.80
CA VAL A 79 5.61 -27.28 -3.74
C VAL A 79 4.40 -26.77 -2.99
N VAL A 80 3.99 -25.53 -3.26
CA VAL A 80 2.92 -24.84 -2.56
C VAL A 80 1.87 -24.33 -3.54
N PRO A 81 0.61 -24.80 -3.52
CA PRO A 81 -0.45 -24.29 -4.39
C PRO A 81 -1.08 -23.01 -3.80
N SER A 82 -0.22 -22.07 -3.38
CA SER A 82 -0.59 -20.81 -2.75
C SER A 82 0.59 -19.86 -2.78
N GLY A 83 0.47 -18.77 -3.54
CA GLY A 83 1.43 -17.67 -3.48
C GLY A 83 1.53 -17.06 -2.08
N SER A 84 0.42 -17.05 -1.33
CA SER A 84 0.39 -16.53 0.03
C SER A 84 1.20 -17.38 1.01
N CYS A 85 0.99 -18.70 1.05
CA CYS A 85 1.79 -19.59 1.91
C CYS A 85 3.24 -19.73 1.42
N GLY A 86 3.46 -19.69 0.10
CA GLY A 86 4.79 -19.67 -0.51
C GLY A 86 5.59 -18.44 -0.08
N ALA A 87 5.01 -17.25 -0.20
CA ALA A 87 5.63 -16.00 0.25
C ALA A 87 5.94 -16.02 1.76
N MET A 88 5.05 -16.60 2.57
CA MET A 88 5.30 -16.74 4.01
C MET A 88 6.58 -17.52 4.30
N MET A 89 6.77 -18.67 3.65
CA MET A 89 7.93 -19.52 3.89
C MET A 89 9.20 -19.01 3.19
N ARG A 90 9.07 -18.44 1.98
CA ARG A 90 10.20 -17.98 1.17
C ARG A 90 10.73 -16.60 1.57
N VAL A 91 9.84 -15.70 1.96
CA VAL A 91 10.18 -14.29 2.22
C VAL A 91 10.04 -13.97 3.71
N PHE A 92 8.83 -14.16 4.26
CA PHE A 92 8.53 -13.63 5.59
C PHE A 92 9.12 -14.41 6.76
N TYR A 93 9.51 -15.67 6.59
CA TYR A 93 10.26 -16.41 7.62
C TYR A 93 11.65 -15.80 7.87
N LEU A 94 12.27 -15.19 6.85
CA LEU A 94 13.56 -14.54 7.00
C LEU A 94 13.46 -13.36 7.96
N ASP A 95 12.43 -12.52 7.78
CA ASP A 95 12.13 -11.41 8.68
C ASP A 95 11.68 -11.90 10.07
N LEU A 96 10.82 -12.92 10.10
CA LEU A 96 10.24 -13.44 11.33
C LEU A 96 11.28 -14.02 12.29
N PHE A 97 12.39 -14.56 11.76
CA PHE A 97 13.49 -15.15 12.51
C PHE A 97 14.79 -14.32 12.45
N ALA A 98 14.75 -13.07 12.01
CA ALA A 98 15.95 -12.24 11.82
C ALA A 98 16.80 -12.07 13.11
N ASP A 99 16.19 -12.22 14.28
CA ASP A 99 16.82 -12.15 15.61
C ASP A 99 17.34 -13.50 16.14
N ASP A 100 17.09 -14.60 15.43
CA ASP A 100 17.50 -15.96 15.80
C ASP A 100 18.37 -16.58 14.69
N PRO A 101 19.71 -16.57 14.83
CA PRO A 101 20.60 -17.03 13.77
C PRO A 101 20.38 -18.49 13.32
N GLU A 102 19.96 -19.38 14.24
CA GLU A 102 19.74 -20.79 13.91
C GLU A 102 18.46 -20.95 13.09
N LEU A 103 17.36 -20.38 13.56
CA LEU A 103 16.09 -20.44 12.84
C LEU A 103 16.14 -19.64 11.54
N HIS A 104 16.88 -18.53 11.50
CA HIS A 104 17.12 -17.76 10.28
C HIS A 104 17.86 -18.58 9.23
N ALA A 105 18.93 -19.29 9.61
CA ALA A 105 19.67 -20.15 8.68
C ALA A 105 18.77 -21.28 8.13
N ARG A 106 17.91 -21.85 8.96
CA ARG A 106 16.94 -22.87 8.52
C ARG A 106 15.85 -22.30 7.61
N ALA A 107 15.41 -21.07 7.86
CA ALA A 107 14.48 -20.35 6.99
C ALA A 107 15.12 -19.99 5.64
N GLN A 108 16.38 -19.58 5.65
CA GLN A 108 17.17 -19.36 4.42
C GLN A 108 17.29 -20.64 3.60
N ASP A 109 17.63 -21.77 4.22
CA ASP A 109 17.66 -23.07 3.55
C ASP A 109 16.30 -23.42 2.92
N LEU A 110 15.22 -23.34 3.70
CA LEU A 110 13.87 -23.63 3.19
C LEU A 110 13.47 -22.68 2.04
N SER A 111 13.82 -21.40 2.13
CA SER A 111 13.44 -20.38 1.14
C SER A 111 13.94 -20.71 -0.27
N GLN A 112 15.10 -21.36 -0.38
CA GLN A 112 15.74 -21.70 -1.65
C GLN A 112 15.06 -22.87 -2.38
N ARG A 113 14.18 -23.59 -1.68
CA ARG A 113 13.54 -24.83 -2.15
C ARG A 113 12.03 -24.82 -2.03
N VAL A 114 11.43 -23.66 -1.71
CA VAL A 114 9.99 -23.43 -1.75
C VAL A 114 9.61 -22.80 -3.08
N TYR A 115 8.77 -23.52 -3.82
CA TYR A 115 8.24 -23.10 -5.11
C TYR A 115 6.73 -23.01 -5.06
N GLU A 116 6.17 -21.98 -5.69
CA GLU A 116 4.74 -22.00 -6.01
C GLU A 116 4.47 -23.09 -7.07
N PHE A 117 3.27 -23.67 -7.07
CA PHE A 117 2.92 -24.78 -7.94
C PHE A 117 3.19 -24.54 -9.44
N THR A 118 2.82 -23.38 -9.98
CA THR A 118 3.04 -23.05 -11.39
C THR A 118 4.51 -22.74 -11.68
N GLU A 119 5.19 -22.01 -10.79
CA GLU A 119 6.64 -21.76 -10.83
C GLU A 119 7.41 -23.08 -10.88
N PHE A 120 7.09 -24.03 -9.99
CA PHE A 120 7.71 -25.34 -9.97
C PHE A 120 7.54 -26.10 -11.29
N LEU A 121 6.32 -26.11 -11.84
CA LEU A 121 6.03 -26.79 -13.10
C LEU A 121 6.82 -26.19 -14.27
N VAL A 122 6.91 -24.87 -14.35
CA VAL A 122 7.57 -24.20 -15.48
C VAL A 122 9.09 -24.20 -15.31
N ASP A 123 9.59 -23.78 -14.16
CA ASP A 123 11.00 -23.43 -13.98
C ASP A 123 11.84 -24.61 -13.48
N VAL A 124 11.26 -25.55 -12.75
CA VAL A 124 11.96 -26.74 -12.24
C VAL A 124 11.72 -27.96 -13.12
N VAL A 125 10.46 -28.23 -13.47
CA VAL A 125 10.09 -29.43 -14.24
C VAL A 125 10.19 -29.21 -15.75
N GLY A 126 9.96 -27.99 -16.24
CA GLY A 126 9.83 -27.73 -17.68
C GLY A 126 8.56 -28.37 -18.26
N TYR A 127 7.48 -28.41 -17.48
CA TYR A 127 6.23 -29.06 -17.87
C TYR A 127 5.48 -28.27 -18.94
N GLU A 128 5.17 -28.94 -20.04
CA GLU A 128 4.27 -28.44 -21.08
C GLU A 128 2.94 -29.23 -21.04
N PRO A 129 1.79 -28.56 -20.87
CA PRO A 129 0.49 -29.22 -20.88
C PRO A 129 0.21 -29.97 -22.19
N GLY A 130 0.11 -31.30 -22.14
CA GLY A 130 -0.29 -32.12 -23.30
C GLY A 130 -1.81 -32.18 -23.53
N MET A 131 -2.24 -32.60 -24.73
CA MET A 131 -3.67 -32.78 -25.05
C MET A 131 -4.37 -33.73 -24.07
N ARG A 132 -5.66 -33.47 -23.85
CA ARG A 132 -6.56 -34.32 -23.07
C ARG A 132 -7.37 -35.19 -24.02
N ASP A 133 -7.41 -36.50 -23.79
CA ASP A 133 -8.39 -37.35 -24.48
C ASP A 133 -9.81 -36.92 -24.03
N GLY A 134 -10.63 -36.46 -24.99
CA GLY A 134 -12.04 -36.14 -24.78
C GLY A 134 -12.38 -34.73 -24.26
N SER A 135 -11.54 -33.70 -24.47
CA SER A 135 -11.95 -32.31 -24.20
C SER A 135 -12.70 -31.70 -25.38
N ASP A 136 -14.01 -31.93 -25.42
CA ASP A 136 -14.90 -31.31 -26.41
C ASP A 136 -15.27 -29.88 -25.96
N GLY A 137 -14.36 -28.91 -26.16
CA GLY A 137 -14.66 -27.48 -25.99
C GLY A 137 -13.45 -26.61 -25.63
N VAL A 138 -13.47 -25.36 -26.10
CA VAL A 138 -12.56 -24.29 -25.64
C VAL A 138 -13.23 -23.56 -24.48
N SER A 139 -12.61 -23.57 -23.31
CA SER A 139 -13.03 -22.74 -22.17
C SER A 139 -12.26 -21.42 -22.19
N THR A 140 -12.97 -20.30 -22.04
CA THR A 140 -12.35 -19.00 -21.84
C THR A 140 -11.96 -18.84 -20.36
N VAL A 141 -10.73 -18.42 -20.10
CA VAL A 141 -10.17 -18.37 -18.73
C VAL A 141 -9.60 -16.99 -18.44
N ALA A 142 -10.07 -16.34 -17.38
CA ALA A 142 -9.45 -15.15 -16.81
C ALA A 142 -8.51 -15.55 -15.66
N TYR A 143 -7.33 -14.95 -15.61
CA TYR A 143 -6.36 -15.18 -14.52
C TYR A 143 -6.34 -14.01 -13.54
N HIS A 144 -6.54 -14.31 -12.26
CA HIS A 144 -6.33 -13.38 -11.17
C HIS A 144 -4.94 -13.60 -10.52
N PRO A 145 -3.97 -12.69 -10.75
CA PRO A 145 -2.68 -12.76 -10.07
C PRO A 145 -2.84 -12.41 -8.59
N SER A 146 -2.53 -13.36 -7.70
CA SER A 146 -2.57 -13.08 -6.26
C SER A 146 -1.43 -12.14 -5.87
N CYS A 147 -1.72 -11.20 -4.97
CA CYS A 147 -0.74 -10.15 -4.65
C CYS A 147 0.57 -10.67 -4.05
N HIS A 148 0.54 -11.73 -3.23
CA HIS A 148 1.76 -12.33 -2.70
C HIS A 148 2.54 -13.11 -3.76
N LEU A 149 1.87 -13.77 -4.72
CA LEU A 149 2.58 -14.43 -5.81
C LEU A 149 3.28 -13.40 -6.71
N LEU A 150 2.52 -12.38 -7.10
CA LEU A 150 2.97 -11.33 -8.02
C LEU A 150 4.11 -10.49 -7.42
N ARG A 151 3.99 -10.05 -6.16
CA ARG A 151 4.83 -8.98 -5.61
C ARG A 151 5.80 -9.40 -4.51
N GLU A 152 5.52 -10.50 -3.81
CA GLU A 152 6.44 -11.00 -2.76
C GLU A 152 7.28 -12.16 -3.31
N MET A 153 6.64 -13.06 -4.06
CA MET A 153 7.34 -14.14 -4.74
C MET A 153 7.90 -13.73 -6.10
N GLU A 154 7.44 -12.63 -6.70
CA GLU A 154 7.88 -12.15 -8.02
C GLU A 154 7.69 -13.18 -9.15
N VAL A 155 6.70 -14.07 -9.00
CA VAL A 155 6.33 -15.06 -10.03
C VAL A 155 5.23 -14.45 -10.90
N THR A 156 5.60 -13.96 -12.08
CA THR A 156 4.68 -13.28 -13.01
C THR A 156 4.32 -14.13 -14.23
N GLU A 157 5.30 -14.85 -14.79
CA GLU A 157 5.19 -15.50 -16.10
C GLU A 157 4.69 -16.94 -16.07
N ALA A 158 5.01 -17.69 -15.00
CA ALA A 158 4.73 -19.12 -14.95
C ALA A 158 3.22 -19.46 -15.04
N PRO A 159 2.31 -18.79 -14.30
CA PRO A 159 0.88 -19.06 -14.42
C PRO A 159 0.30 -18.74 -15.81
N PRO A 160 0.51 -17.53 -16.40
CA PRO A 160 0.04 -17.23 -17.75
C PRO A 160 0.58 -18.19 -18.80
N ARG A 161 1.87 -18.55 -18.73
CA ARG A 161 2.50 -19.49 -19.66
C ARG A 161 1.83 -20.87 -19.67
N LEU A 162 1.49 -21.40 -18.49
CA LEU A 162 0.78 -22.68 -18.40
C LEU A 162 -0.65 -22.59 -18.95
N LEU A 163 -1.34 -21.48 -18.71
CA LEU A 163 -2.69 -21.26 -19.25
C LEU A 163 -2.69 -21.13 -20.78
N ASP A 164 -1.73 -20.38 -21.32
CA ASP A 164 -1.58 -20.17 -22.77
C ASP A 164 -1.16 -21.45 -23.51
N ALA A 165 -0.42 -22.33 -22.85
CA ALA A 165 0.00 -23.63 -23.39
C ALA A 165 -1.07 -24.73 -23.21
N ALA A 166 -2.10 -24.52 -22.38
CA ALA A 166 -3.08 -25.56 -22.07
C ALA A 166 -4.06 -25.81 -23.24
N PRO A 167 -4.12 -27.04 -23.79
CA PRO A 167 -5.07 -27.35 -24.87
C PRO A 167 -6.52 -27.15 -24.44
N GLY A 168 -7.31 -26.47 -25.27
CA GLY A 168 -8.71 -26.15 -24.97
C GLY A 168 -8.91 -24.99 -23.98
N VAL A 169 -7.85 -24.24 -23.66
CA VAL A 169 -7.94 -23.00 -22.89
C VAL A 169 -7.71 -21.80 -23.80
N SER A 170 -8.57 -20.80 -23.71
CA SER A 170 -8.36 -19.48 -24.30
C SER A 170 -8.27 -18.45 -23.19
N ARG A 171 -7.07 -17.95 -22.89
CA ARG A 171 -6.92 -16.94 -21.85
C ARG A 171 -7.45 -15.59 -22.33
N VAL A 172 -8.30 -14.98 -21.53
CA VAL A 172 -8.82 -13.63 -21.75
C VAL A 172 -8.27 -12.66 -20.70
N GLU A 173 -8.23 -11.39 -21.05
CA GLU A 173 -7.76 -10.34 -20.14
C GLU A 173 -8.75 -10.17 -18.98
N LEU A 174 -8.21 -10.09 -17.76
CA LEU A 174 -8.96 -9.65 -16.59
C LEU A 174 -8.70 -8.14 -16.40
N PRO A 175 -9.71 -7.27 -16.56
CA PRO A 175 -9.53 -5.84 -16.28
C PRO A 175 -9.01 -5.60 -14.87
N ASP A 176 -8.03 -4.70 -14.73
CA ASP A 176 -7.40 -4.38 -13.45
C ASP A 176 -6.87 -5.65 -12.71
N ALA A 177 -6.31 -6.62 -13.45
CA ALA A 177 -5.89 -7.92 -12.94
C ALA A 177 -5.08 -7.84 -11.62
N GLU A 178 -4.11 -6.92 -11.58
CA GLU A 178 -3.16 -6.71 -10.48
C GLU A 178 -3.74 -6.00 -9.25
N GLN A 179 -4.98 -5.50 -9.32
CA GLN A 179 -5.67 -4.95 -8.16
C GLN A 179 -6.03 -6.05 -7.17
N CYS A 180 -5.81 -5.77 -5.88
CA CYS A 180 -6.11 -6.69 -4.78
C CYS A 180 -7.61 -7.03 -4.73
N CYS A 181 -7.93 -8.31 -4.51
CA CYS A 181 -9.31 -8.78 -4.42
C CYS A 181 -10.05 -8.37 -3.13
N GLY A 182 -9.35 -7.86 -2.11
CA GLY A 182 -9.96 -7.51 -0.81
C GLY A 182 -9.82 -8.56 0.29
N PHE A 183 -9.23 -9.73 0.01
CA PHE A 183 -9.13 -10.80 1.00
C PHE A 183 -8.22 -10.46 2.19
N GLY A 184 -6.91 -10.29 1.96
CA GLY A 184 -5.93 -9.90 2.99
C GLY A 184 -5.99 -10.69 4.31
N GLY A 185 -6.54 -11.92 4.30
CA GLY A 185 -6.78 -12.74 5.50
C GLY A 185 -7.63 -12.04 6.55
N ALA A 186 -6.99 -11.64 7.66
CA ALA A 186 -7.64 -10.96 8.78
C ALA A 186 -8.28 -9.62 8.38
N PHE A 187 -7.74 -8.94 7.35
CA PHE A 187 -8.29 -7.68 6.84
C PHE A 187 -9.77 -7.81 6.47
N ALA A 188 -10.15 -8.84 5.70
CA ALA A 188 -11.54 -9.04 5.27
C ALA A 188 -12.53 -9.36 6.40
N VAL A 189 -12.04 -9.67 7.60
CA VAL A 189 -12.84 -9.91 8.81
C VAL A 189 -12.88 -8.68 9.71
N LYS A 190 -11.77 -7.94 9.83
CA LYS A 190 -11.65 -6.73 10.63
C LYS A 190 -12.30 -5.51 9.94
N TYR A 191 -12.15 -5.40 8.62
CA TYR A 191 -12.66 -4.30 7.79
C TYR A 191 -13.59 -4.81 6.67
N PRO A 192 -14.72 -5.46 7.03
CA PRO A 192 -15.57 -6.16 6.06
C PRO A 192 -16.12 -5.22 4.98
N HIS A 193 -16.54 -4.00 5.32
CA HIS A 193 -17.10 -3.05 4.35
C HIS A 193 -16.10 -2.58 3.29
N ILE A 194 -14.84 -2.36 3.67
CA ILE A 194 -13.80 -1.98 2.70
C ILE A 194 -13.48 -3.18 1.80
N SER A 195 -13.32 -4.35 2.40
CA SER A 195 -13.10 -5.61 1.69
C SER A 195 -14.22 -5.92 0.70
N GLU A 196 -15.48 -5.65 1.06
CA GLU A 196 -16.66 -5.81 0.21
C GLU A 196 -16.62 -4.92 -1.03
N GLU A 197 -16.25 -3.65 -0.89
CA GLU A 197 -16.13 -2.73 -2.01
C GLU A 197 -14.97 -3.10 -2.97
N MET A 198 -13.86 -3.60 -2.43
CA MET A 198 -12.76 -4.14 -3.24
C MET A 198 -13.18 -5.42 -3.99
N LEU A 199 -13.88 -6.31 -3.29
CA LEU A 199 -14.40 -7.56 -3.84
C LEU A 199 -15.40 -7.30 -4.98
N ALA A 200 -16.30 -6.34 -4.79
CA ALA A 200 -17.28 -5.96 -5.79
C ALA A 200 -16.63 -5.56 -7.12
N ASP A 201 -15.54 -4.81 -7.05
CA ASP A 201 -14.81 -4.38 -8.23
C ASP A 201 -14.11 -5.53 -8.95
N LYS A 202 -13.56 -6.48 -8.18
CA LYS A 202 -12.96 -7.69 -8.73
C LYS A 202 -14.00 -8.60 -9.39
N VAL A 203 -15.18 -8.74 -8.79
CA VAL A 203 -16.30 -9.50 -9.37
C VAL A 203 -16.80 -8.85 -10.65
N ALA A 204 -16.94 -7.52 -10.67
CA ALA A 204 -17.32 -6.77 -11.86
C ALA A 204 -16.29 -6.97 -12.99
N ALA A 205 -14.99 -6.88 -12.69
CA ALA A 205 -13.92 -7.13 -13.66
C ALA A 205 -13.94 -8.56 -14.20
N ALA A 206 -14.09 -9.56 -13.31
CA ALA A 206 -14.19 -10.96 -13.70
C ALA A 206 -15.42 -11.20 -14.60
N THR A 207 -16.56 -10.59 -14.28
CA THR A 207 -17.79 -10.71 -15.08
C THR A 207 -17.64 -10.03 -16.44
N SER A 208 -17.03 -8.84 -16.49
CA SER A 208 -16.83 -8.09 -17.74
C SER A 208 -15.81 -8.72 -18.67
N SER A 209 -14.91 -9.58 -18.15
CA SER A 209 -13.95 -10.32 -18.99
C SER A 209 -14.63 -11.31 -19.95
N GLY A 210 -15.88 -11.72 -19.64
CA GLY A 210 -16.59 -12.73 -20.41
C GLY A 210 -16.02 -14.15 -20.26
N ALA A 211 -15.07 -14.38 -19.35
CA ALA A 211 -14.48 -15.69 -19.12
C ALA A 211 -15.48 -16.69 -18.52
N ASP A 212 -15.45 -17.94 -19.00
CA ASP A 212 -16.18 -19.06 -18.41
C ASP A 212 -15.63 -19.43 -17.03
N ILE A 213 -14.31 -19.27 -16.84
CA ILE A 213 -13.59 -19.66 -15.63
C ILE A 213 -12.69 -18.53 -15.17
N LEU A 214 -12.74 -18.22 -13.87
CA LEU A 214 -11.74 -17.41 -13.19
C LEU A 214 -10.79 -18.35 -12.42
N THR A 215 -9.48 -18.24 -12.66
CA THR A 215 -8.45 -19.02 -11.96
C THR A 215 -7.47 -18.12 -11.21
N ALA A 216 -6.83 -18.67 -10.17
CA ALA A 216 -5.80 -18.00 -9.38
C ALA A 216 -4.90 -19.02 -8.69
N CYS A 217 -3.68 -18.62 -8.34
CA CYS A 217 -2.73 -19.43 -7.57
C CYS A 217 -2.89 -19.24 -6.05
N ASP A 218 -4.10 -18.93 -5.58
CA ASP A 218 -4.41 -18.81 -4.15
C ASP A 218 -5.89 -19.11 -3.90
N MET A 219 -6.17 -20.21 -3.21
CA MET A 219 -7.55 -20.59 -2.85
C MET A 219 -8.23 -19.60 -1.91
N GLY A 220 -7.46 -18.84 -1.11
CA GLY A 220 -8.02 -17.76 -0.31
C GLY A 220 -8.67 -16.65 -1.17
N CYS A 221 -8.03 -16.29 -2.29
CA CYS A 221 -8.58 -15.34 -3.25
C CYS A 221 -9.84 -15.90 -3.93
N LEU A 222 -9.80 -17.15 -4.40
CA LEU A 222 -10.94 -17.79 -5.07
C LEU A 222 -12.13 -17.99 -4.12
N MET A 223 -11.89 -18.40 -2.87
CA MET A 223 -12.93 -18.49 -1.83
C MET A 223 -13.55 -17.12 -1.55
N HIS A 224 -12.74 -16.06 -1.51
CA HIS A 224 -13.21 -14.70 -1.30
C HIS A 224 -14.06 -14.19 -2.47
N ILE A 225 -13.59 -14.39 -3.71
CA ILE A 225 -14.27 -13.96 -4.93
C ILE A 225 -15.55 -14.76 -5.16
N GLY A 226 -15.47 -16.09 -5.12
CA GLY A 226 -16.60 -16.99 -5.29
C GLY A 226 -17.63 -16.92 -4.16
N GLY A 227 -17.23 -16.42 -2.98
CA GLY A 227 -18.14 -16.14 -1.87
C GLY A 227 -19.00 -14.90 -2.09
N ALA A 228 -18.76 -14.06 -3.09
CA ALA A 228 -19.55 -12.85 -3.32
C ALA A 228 -21.02 -13.19 -3.66
N ALA A 229 -21.92 -13.07 -2.69
CA ALA A 229 -23.35 -13.18 -2.93
C ALA A 229 -23.80 -11.93 -3.72
N ALA A 230 -24.16 -12.12 -5.00
CA ALA A 230 -24.68 -11.13 -5.95
C ALA A 230 -24.68 -9.68 -5.42
N VAL A 231 -23.53 -9.02 -5.54
CA VAL A 231 -23.31 -7.69 -4.96
C VAL A 231 -24.22 -6.67 -5.67
N LYS A 232 -25.26 -6.23 -4.97
CA LYS A 232 -26.23 -5.23 -5.43
C LYS A 232 -25.79 -3.84 -4.96
N ASP A 233 -24.97 -3.15 -5.76
CA ASP A 233 -25.09 -1.70 -6.00
C ASP A 233 -23.99 -1.25 -6.99
N THR A 234 -24.39 -0.70 -8.14
CA THR A 234 -23.48 -0.37 -9.25
C THR A 234 -23.31 1.13 -9.47
N GLU A 235 -24.20 1.98 -8.96
CA GLU A 235 -24.25 3.39 -9.39
C GLU A 235 -23.32 4.31 -8.58
N LEU A 236 -23.21 4.14 -7.26
CA LEU A 236 -22.27 4.92 -6.43
C LEU A 236 -20.79 4.54 -6.71
N ARG A 237 -20.54 3.30 -7.17
CA ARG A 237 -19.18 2.76 -7.42
C ARG A 237 -18.51 3.32 -8.67
N GLN A 238 -19.29 3.62 -9.71
CA GLN A 238 -18.75 4.19 -10.95
C GLN A 238 -18.25 5.63 -10.77
N ALA A 239 -18.80 6.38 -9.81
CA ALA A 239 -18.38 7.75 -9.52
C ALA A 239 -16.98 7.81 -8.88
N LEU A 240 -16.66 6.88 -7.97
CA LEU A 240 -15.36 6.82 -7.30
C LEU A 240 -14.23 6.21 -8.18
N ARG A 241 -14.56 5.30 -9.11
CA ARG A 241 -13.58 4.77 -10.09
C ARG A 241 -12.96 5.87 -10.97
N ARG A 242 -13.74 6.91 -11.35
CA ARG A 242 -13.28 7.93 -12.31
C ARG A 242 -12.27 8.93 -11.74
N ALA A 243 -12.24 9.16 -10.42
CA ALA A 243 -11.36 10.13 -9.80
C ALA A 243 -9.97 9.56 -9.43
N GLY A 244 -9.89 8.28 -9.06
CA GLY A 244 -8.63 7.61 -8.68
C GLY A 244 -7.90 6.90 -9.83
N ALA A 245 -8.64 6.35 -10.80
CA ALA A 245 -8.05 5.61 -11.92
C ALA A 245 -7.32 6.51 -12.93
N GLY A 246 -7.69 7.79 -13.01
CA GLY A 246 -7.07 8.74 -13.94
C GLY A 246 -5.58 8.96 -13.66
N PHE A 247 -5.20 9.24 -12.41
CA PHE A 247 -3.80 9.53 -12.08
C PHE A 247 -2.87 8.33 -12.22
N ASP A 248 -3.31 7.11 -11.88
CA ASP A 248 -2.46 5.93 -12.07
C ASP A 248 -2.36 5.52 -13.55
N GLY A 249 -3.43 5.71 -14.34
CA GLY A 249 -3.40 5.51 -15.79
C GLY A 249 -2.39 6.43 -16.47
N THR A 250 -2.52 7.76 -16.27
CA THR A 250 -1.59 8.73 -16.86
C THR A 250 -0.15 8.56 -16.35
N ARG A 251 0.02 8.15 -15.09
CA ARG A 251 1.33 7.77 -14.54
C ARG A 251 1.95 6.62 -15.34
N ARG A 252 1.20 5.54 -15.57
CA ARG A 252 1.69 4.37 -16.33
C ARG A 252 2.05 4.76 -17.76
N GLU A 253 1.23 5.55 -18.42
CA GLU A 253 1.51 6.08 -19.76
C GLU A 253 2.80 6.91 -19.78
N ALA A 254 2.98 7.83 -18.83
CA ALA A 254 4.16 8.68 -18.75
C ALA A 254 5.45 7.91 -18.41
N ILE A 255 5.35 6.80 -17.68
CA ILE A 255 6.48 5.90 -17.40
C ILE A 255 6.82 5.06 -18.63
N ALA A 256 5.81 4.60 -19.38
CA ALA A 256 6.00 3.83 -20.60
C ALA A 256 6.69 4.61 -21.73
N GLU A 257 6.84 5.93 -21.60
CA GLU A 257 7.64 6.76 -22.52
C GLU A 257 9.15 6.51 -22.40
N VAL A 258 9.60 5.85 -21.33
CA VAL A 258 11.00 5.43 -21.14
C VAL A 258 11.07 3.92 -21.00
N THR A 259 12.26 3.36 -21.23
CA THR A 259 12.43 1.90 -21.08
C THR A 259 12.34 1.50 -19.60
N PRO A 260 11.92 0.26 -19.29
CA PRO A 260 11.88 -0.24 -17.91
C PRO A 260 13.22 -0.08 -17.19
N GLU A 261 14.35 -0.31 -17.88
CA GLU A 261 15.69 -0.20 -17.30
C GLU A 261 16.03 1.24 -16.91
N VAL A 262 15.66 2.22 -17.74
CA VAL A 262 15.86 3.65 -17.43
C VAL A 262 14.99 4.08 -16.26
N TRP A 263 13.75 3.59 -16.20
CA TRP A 263 12.85 3.89 -15.09
C TRP A 263 13.39 3.35 -13.77
N GLU A 264 13.84 2.10 -13.74
CA GLU A 264 14.43 1.50 -12.54
C GLU A 264 15.75 2.18 -12.13
N ASP A 265 16.61 2.56 -13.07
CA ASP A 265 17.83 3.33 -12.78
C ASP A 265 17.51 4.67 -12.09
N TRP A 266 16.51 5.42 -12.58
CA TRP A 266 16.09 6.66 -11.92
C TRP A 266 15.56 6.42 -10.50
N ARG A 267 14.76 5.36 -10.30
CA ARG A 267 14.24 5.00 -8.98
C ARG A 267 15.35 4.62 -8.03
N GLU A 268 16.33 3.87 -8.50
CA GLU A 268 17.48 3.44 -7.71
C GLU A 268 18.36 4.63 -7.32
N GLN A 269 18.67 5.52 -8.27
CA GLN A 269 19.38 6.77 -7.99
C GLN A 269 18.66 7.60 -6.94
N ALA A 270 17.34 7.79 -7.08
CA ALA A 270 16.56 8.56 -6.11
C ALA A 270 16.54 7.91 -4.73
N ARG A 271 16.42 6.57 -4.66
CA ARG A 271 16.53 5.83 -3.40
C ARG A 271 17.90 6.05 -2.75
N ARG A 272 19.00 5.86 -3.50
CA ARG A 272 20.38 6.04 -2.99
C ARG A 272 20.61 7.46 -2.47
N ILE A 273 20.11 8.48 -3.18
CA ILE A 273 20.20 9.88 -2.74
C ILE A 273 19.46 10.06 -1.41
N LYS A 274 18.21 9.62 -1.31
CA LYS A 274 17.42 9.76 -0.08
C LYS A 274 18.02 8.98 1.08
N GLU A 275 18.46 7.75 0.86
CA GLU A 275 19.11 6.92 1.88
C GLU A 275 20.39 7.56 2.39
N HIS A 276 21.27 8.00 1.49
CA HIS A 276 22.49 8.72 1.85
C HIS A 276 22.18 9.99 2.65
N THR A 277 21.26 10.81 2.16
CA THR A 277 20.94 12.11 2.78
C THR A 277 20.33 11.93 4.16
N ILE A 278 19.38 11.01 4.33
CA ILE A 278 18.74 10.75 5.62
C ILE A 278 19.71 10.08 6.60
N GLY A 279 20.67 9.29 6.11
CA GLY A 279 21.75 8.73 6.92
C GLY A 279 22.77 9.76 7.42
N HIS A 280 22.87 10.92 6.78
CA HIS A 280 23.77 12.04 7.12
C HIS A 280 22.99 13.35 7.29
N LEU A 281 21.79 13.24 7.90
CA LEU A 281 20.83 14.33 7.92
C LEU A 281 21.35 15.56 8.68
N ASP A 282 22.07 15.34 9.78
CA ASP A 282 22.76 16.36 10.55
C ASP A 282 23.71 17.20 9.68
N TYR A 283 24.60 16.55 8.95
CA TYR A 283 25.54 17.21 8.04
C TYR A 283 24.84 18.05 6.97
N TYR A 284 23.78 17.51 6.35
CA TYR A 284 23.06 18.23 5.30
C TYR A 284 22.19 19.36 5.83
N LEU A 285 21.65 19.25 7.05
CA LEU A 285 20.94 20.36 7.71
C LEU A 285 21.90 21.49 8.08
N GLU A 286 23.09 21.19 8.60
CA GLU A 286 24.13 22.21 8.87
C GLU A 286 24.59 22.89 7.58
N MET A 287 24.80 22.10 6.51
CA MET A 287 25.16 22.64 5.20
C MET A 287 24.06 23.56 4.65
N LEU A 288 22.80 23.12 4.74
CA LEU A 288 21.64 23.90 4.32
C LEU A 288 21.55 25.21 5.11
N GLU A 289 21.65 25.17 6.44
CA GLU A 289 21.61 26.34 7.31
C GLU A 289 22.68 27.35 6.92
N ARG A 290 23.93 26.91 6.83
CA ARG A 290 25.06 27.76 6.45
C ARG A 290 24.81 28.45 5.11
N ASN A 291 24.29 27.73 4.12
CA ASN A 291 24.09 28.26 2.78
C ASN A 291 22.86 29.17 2.67
N VAL A 292 21.78 28.91 3.43
CA VAL A 292 20.63 29.83 3.54
C VAL A 292 21.07 31.13 4.20
N VAL A 293 21.84 31.07 5.30
CA VAL A 293 22.37 32.25 5.99
C VAL A 293 23.33 33.02 5.10
N ALA A 294 24.21 32.34 4.37
CA ALA A 294 25.12 32.97 3.41
C ALA A 294 24.37 33.70 2.27
N ALA A 295 23.18 33.21 1.89
CA ALA A 295 22.30 33.87 0.93
C ALA A 295 21.47 35.02 1.53
N GLY A 296 21.62 35.33 2.82
CA GLY A 296 20.90 36.39 3.52
C GLY A 296 19.57 35.97 4.14
N GLY A 297 19.24 34.67 4.11
CA GLY A 297 18.08 34.11 4.79
C GLY A 297 18.30 33.80 6.27
N GLN A 298 17.24 33.42 6.96
CA GLN A 298 17.27 32.97 8.36
C GLN A 298 16.73 31.55 8.47
N VAL A 299 17.37 30.70 9.28
CA VAL A 299 16.91 29.32 9.53
C VAL A 299 16.45 29.17 10.97
N HIS A 300 15.32 28.48 11.15
CA HIS A 300 14.70 28.23 12.44
C HIS A 300 14.40 26.73 12.57
N PHE A 301 14.82 26.10 13.67
CA PHE A 301 14.51 24.70 13.93
C PHE A 301 13.37 24.57 14.94
N ALA A 302 12.37 23.75 14.61
CA ALA A 302 11.22 23.48 15.44
C ALA A 302 11.10 21.99 15.77
N THR A 303 11.12 21.64 17.05
CA THR A 303 11.00 20.25 17.52
C THR A 303 9.57 19.73 17.42
N ASP A 304 8.57 20.61 17.59
CA ASP A 304 7.15 20.26 17.58
C ASP A 304 6.28 21.34 16.94
N ALA A 305 4.99 21.03 16.80
CA ALA A 305 4.03 21.94 16.20
C ALA A 305 3.89 23.29 16.94
N ARG A 306 4.01 23.30 18.27
CA ARG A 306 3.88 24.54 19.06
C ARG A 306 5.07 25.46 18.81
N GLN A 307 6.28 24.91 18.76
CA GLN A 307 7.48 25.72 18.50
C GLN A 307 7.45 26.30 17.09
N ALA A 308 7.07 25.51 16.08
CA ALA A 308 6.94 26.00 14.71
C ALA A 308 5.91 27.14 14.62
N ASN A 309 4.73 26.94 15.22
CA ASN A 309 3.69 27.97 15.28
C ASN A 309 4.17 29.23 16.02
N ALA A 310 4.89 29.08 17.13
CA ALA A 310 5.44 30.21 17.88
C ALA A 310 6.45 31.02 17.06
N ILE A 311 7.33 30.35 16.30
CA ILE A 311 8.29 31.00 15.40
C ILE A 311 7.55 31.83 14.34
N VAL A 312 6.58 31.23 13.64
CA VAL A 312 5.84 31.93 12.58
C VAL A 312 5.04 33.11 13.15
N SER A 313 4.37 32.93 14.30
CA SER A 313 3.66 34.02 14.98
C SER A 313 4.57 35.15 15.43
N GLN A 314 5.79 34.84 15.89
CA GLN A 314 6.77 35.86 16.26
C GLN A 314 7.23 36.68 15.04
N ILE A 315 7.52 36.02 13.92
CA ILE A 315 7.86 36.69 12.65
C ILE A 315 6.72 37.62 12.21
N ALA A 316 5.48 37.12 12.25
CA ALA A 316 4.30 37.89 11.87
C ALA A 316 4.09 39.11 12.79
N SER A 317 4.18 38.92 14.11
CA SER A 317 3.97 39.98 15.10
C SER A 317 5.08 41.03 15.06
N ALA A 318 6.35 40.63 14.92
CA ALA A 318 7.48 41.55 14.85
C ALA A 318 7.40 42.49 13.65
N ASN A 319 6.77 42.04 12.56
CA ASN A 319 6.61 42.77 11.32
C ASN A 319 5.23 43.41 11.12
N GLY A 320 4.33 43.30 12.11
CA GLY A 320 2.99 43.87 12.02
C GLY A 320 2.14 43.32 10.88
N VAL A 321 2.34 42.04 10.53
CA VAL A 321 1.62 41.34 9.46
C VAL A 321 0.12 41.31 9.76
N ARG A 322 -0.71 41.65 8.77
CA ARG A 322 -2.18 41.54 8.85
C ARG A 322 -2.74 40.53 7.87
N THR A 323 -2.11 40.41 6.70
CA THR A 323 -2.56 39.50 5.65
C THR A 323 -1.47 38.53 5.26
N VAL A 324 -1.82 37.24 5.25
CA VAL A 324 -0.97 36.13 4.82
C VAL A 324 -1.57 35.46 3.60
N THR A 325 -0.74 35.22 2.59
CA THR A 325 -1.06 34.27 1.54
C THR A 325 -0.24 33.01 1.71
N LYS A 326 -0.85 31.85 1.51
CA LYS A 326 -0.20 30.57 1.67
C LYS A 326 -0.29 29.74 0.40
N SER A 327 0.84 29.20 -0.03
CA SER A 327 0.86 28.12 -1.03
C SER A 327 0.68 26.78 -0.32
N LYS A 328 0.12 25.80 -1.02
CA LYS A 328 -0.09 24.44 -0.51
C LYS A 328 1.09 23.91 0.30
N SER A 329 0.83 23.53 1.56
CA SER A 329 1.84 22.96 2.44
C SER A 329 1.24 21.97 3.44
N MET A 330 1.53 20.68 3.24
CA MET A 330 1.15 19.62 4.18
C MET A 330 1.70 19.88 5.59
N VAL A 331 2.87 20.51 5.69
CA VAL A 331 3.46 20.86 6.99
C VAL A 331 2.60 21.94 7.65
N SER A 332 2.20 23.00 6.95
CA SER A 332 1.33 24.00 7.59
C SER A 332 0.01 23.42 8.12
N GLU A 333 -0.56 22.44 7.41
CA GLU A 333 -1.74 21.69 7.85
C GLU A 333 -1.45 20.82 9.08
N GLU A 334 -0.30 20.12 9.11
CA GLU A 334 0.10 19.29 10.25
C GLU A 334 0.28 20.10 11.55
N LEU A 335 0.60 21.39 11.41
CA LEU A 335 0.79 22.33 12.52
C LEU A 335 -0.53 23.01 12.96
N GLY A 336 -1.59 22.93 12.15
CA GLY A 336 -2.80 23.73 12.34
C GLY A 336 -2.54 25.23 12.24
N LEU A 337 -1.58 25.64 11.39
CA LEU A 337 -1.03 27.00 11.38
C LEU A 337 -2.07 28.08 11.06
N ASN A 338 -3.01 27.81 10.14
CA ASN A 338 -4.04 28.78 9.75
C ASN A 338 -4.84 29.22 11.00
N HIS A 339 -5.33 28.27 11.79
CA HIS A 339 -6.08 28.56 13.02
C HIS A 339 -5.29 29.37 14.04
N VAL A 340 -3.97 29.15 14.14
CA VAL A 340 -3.13 29.90 15.09
C VAL A 340 -2.97 31.36 14.66
N LEU A 341 -2.79 31.61 13.37
CA LEU A 341 -2.66 32.97 12.83
C LEU A 341 -4.02 33.71 12.83
N GLU A 342 -5.10 33.02 12.45
CA GLU A 342 -6.47 33.56 12.50
C GLU A 342 -6.87 33.96 13.92
N ALA A 343 -6.51 33.15 14.93
CA ALA A 343 -6.75 33.49 16.34
C ALA A 343 -5.99 34.74 16.81
N GLN A 344 -4.97 35.19 16.07
CA GLN A 344 -4.22 36.43 16.31
C GLN A 344 -4.77 37.61 15.50
N GLY A 345 -5.87 37.42 14.75
CA GLY A 345 -6.48 38.44 13.90
C GLY A 345 -5.74 38.67 12.58
N ILE A 346 -4.95 37.67 12.12
CA ILE A 346 -4.30 37.69 10.82
C ILE A 346 -5.20 36.99 9.81
N ASP A 347 -5.49 37.65 8.69
CA ASP A 347 -6.25 37.05 7.60
C ASP A 347 -5.34 36.11 6.80
N VAL A 348 -5.67 34.81 6.75
CA VAL A 348 -4.88 33.80 6.04
C VAL A 348 -5.66 33.30 4.82
N PHE A 349 -5.04 33.34 3.64
CA PHE A 349 -5.67 32.89 2.39
C PHE A 349 -4.84 31.80 1.71
N GLU A 350 -5.47 30.66 1.42
CA GLU A 350 -4.90 29.66 0.53
C GLU A 350 -4.88 30.15 -0.91
N THR A 351 -3.82 29.80 -1.63
CA THR A 351 -3.59 30.28 -3.00
C THR A 351 -3.61 29.17 -4.04
N ASP A 352 -3.46 27.91 -3.63
CA ASP A 352 -3.73 26.75 -4.49
C ASP A 352 -5.24 26.62 -4.64
N LEU A 353 -5.75 26.47 -5.87
CA LEU A 353 -7.20 26.42 -6.09
C LEU A 353 -7.88 25.29 -5.30
N GLY A 354 -7.23 24.13 -5.22
CA GLY A 354 -7.75 22.99 -4.46
C GLY A 354 -7.81 23.28 -2.97
N GLU A 355 -6.74 23.82 -2.39
CA GLU A 355 -6.72 24.21 -0.97
C GLU A 355 -7.71 25.34 -0.68
N TYR A 356 -7.84 26.32 -1.57
CA TYR A 356 -8.78 27.42 -1.42
C TYR A 356 -10.24 26.95 -1.40
N ILE A 357 -10.61 26.00 -2.28
CA ILE A 357 -11.93 25.37 -2.25
C ILE A 357 -12.20 24.70 -0.88
N ILE A 358 -11.20 24.03 -0.32
CA ILE A 358 -11.31 23.34 0.96
C ILE A 358 -11.36 24.33 2.14
N GLN A 359 -10.58 25.41 2.08
CA GLN A 359 -10.64 26.51 3.04
C GLN A 359 -12.04 27.14 3.07
N LEU A 360 -12.62 27.46 1.90
CA LEU A 360 -13.98 27.99 1.80
C LEU A 360 -15.04 27.02 2.35
N ALA A 361 -14.80 25.71 2.23
CA ALA A 361 -15.69 24.69 2.75
C ALA A 361 -15.52 24.43 4.26
N GLY A 362 -14.45 24.93 4.89
CA GLY A 362 -14.12 24.59 6.28
C GLY A 362 -13.77 23.10 6.47
N GLU A 363 -13.19 22.48 5.44
CA GLU A 363 -12.86 21.05 5.43
C GLU A 363 -11.34 20.82 5.49
N THR A 364 -10.92 19.56 5.56
CA THR A 364 -9.49 19.18 5.45
C THR A 364 -9.18 18.58 4.07
N PRO A 365 -7.92 18.61 3.60
CA PRO A 365 -7.55 18.00 2.32
C PRO A 365 -7.75 16.48 2.32
N SER A 366 -8.29 15.92 1.23
CA SER A 366 -8.43 14.46 1.09
C SER A 366 -7.25 13.80 0.36
N HIS A 367 -6.39 14.56 -0.34
CA HIS A 367 -5.30 14.00 -1.14
C HIS A 367 -4.06 14.91 -1.16
N LEU A 368 -2.87 14.31 -1.16
CA LEU A 368 -1.59 15.04 -1.13
C LEU A 368 -1.36 15.96 -2.32
N VAL A 369 -1.91 15.63 -3.51
CA VAL A 369 -1.72 16.41 -4.74
C VAL A 369 -3.00 17.14 -5.17
N ALA A 370 -4.18 16.60 -4.82
CA ALA A 370 -5.48 17.09 -5.28
C ALA A 370 -6.43 17.29 -4.07
N PRO A 371 -6.28 18.36 -3.29
CA PRO A 371 -6.93 18.52 -1.97
C PRO A 371 -8.45 18.31 -1.99
N ALA A 372 -9.10 18.86 -3.03
CA ALA A 372 -10.54 18.81 -3.23
C ALA A 372 -11.05 17.62 -4.07
N LEU A 373 -10.26 16.52 -4.19
CA LEU A 373 -10.61 15.35 -5.01
C LEU A 373 -11.98 14.74 -4.66
N HIS A 374 -12.44 14.89 -3.42
CA HIS A 374 -13.73 14.38 -2.95
C HIS A 374 -14.93 15.28 -3.30
N LYS A 375 -14.72 16.47 -3.87
CA LYS A 375 -15.79 17.38 -4.26
C LYS A 375 -16.13 17.24 -5.74
N THR A 376 -17.42 17.22 -6.03
CA THR A 376 -17.95 17.30 -7.40
C THR A 376 -17.97 18.73 -7.91
N ARG A 377 -18.00 18.89 -9.23
CA ARG A 377 -18.10 20.19 -9.89
C ARG A 377 -19.30 21.02 -9.42
N ALA A 378 -20.48 20.40 -9.30
CA ALA A 378 -21.69 21.05 -8.83
C ALA A 378 -21.57 21.53 -7.36
N GLN A 379 -20.91 20.77 -6.49
CA GLN A 379 -20.64 21.19 -5.11
C GLN A 379 -19.70 22.40 -5.04
N VAL A 380 -18.66 22.44 -5.89
CA VAL A 380 -17.75 23.59 -5.97
C VAL A 380 -18.48 24.83 -6.49
N ALA A 381 -19.31 24.68 -7.53
CA ALA A 381 -20.11 25.77 -8.08
C ALA A 381 -21.08 26.37 -7.05
N ALA A 382 -21.77 25.51 -6.29
CA ALA A 382 -22.65 25.95 -5.21
C ALA A 382 -21.87 26.69 -4.10
N LEU A 383 -20.72 26.16 -3.70
CA LEU A 383 -19.84 26.77 -2.70
C LEU A 383 -19.37 28.16 -3.13
N PHE A 384 -18.95 28.32 -4.39
CA PHE A 384 -18.52 29.63 -4.91
C PHE A 384 -19.68 30.62 -4.93
N ALA A 385 -20.87 30.20 -5.37
CA ALA A 385 -22.04 31.08 -5.40
C ALA A 385 -22.42 31.57 -3.99
N GLU A 386 -22.36 30.68 -2.99
CA GLU A 386 -22.68 31.01 -1.60
C GLU A 386 -21.61 31.87 -0.92
N GLN A 387 -20.34 31.45 -0.97
CA GLN A 387 -19.26 32.07 -0.20
C GLN A 387 -18.66 33.32 -0.88
N LEU A 388 -18.72 33.39 -2.21
CA LEU A 388 -18.15 34.51 -2.98
C LEU A 388 -19.23 35.44 -3.55
N GLY A 389 -20.51 35.10 -3.42
CA GLY A 389 -21.62 35.92 -3.94
C GLY A 389 -21.65 36.05 -5.46
N VAL A 390 -21.16 35.03 -6.18
CA VAL A 390 -21.11 35.00 -7.66
C VAL A 390 -22.25 34.18 -8.26
N PRO A 391 -22.60 34.36 -9.54
CA PRO A 391 -23.57 33.48 -10.20
C PRO A 391 -23.10 32.02 -10.19
N TYR A 392 -24.05 31.09 -10.01
CA TYR A 392 -23.78 29.66 -10.14
C TYR A 392 -23.32 29.33 -11.56
N SER A 393 -22.15 28.72 -11.69
CA SER A 393 -21.63 28.22 -12.96
C SER A 393 -20.84 26.93 -12.71
N GLU A 394 -21.13 25.91 -13.53
CA GLU A 394 -20.38 24.66 -13.57
C GLU A 394 -19.29 24.67 -14.66
N ASP A 395 -19.10 25.80 -15.35
CA ASP A 395 -18.01 25.93 -16.30
C ASP A 395 -16.67 26.06 -15.57
N ILE A 396 -15.73 25.16 -15.88
CA ILE A 396 -14.45 25.05 -15.15
C ILE A 396 -13.57 26.28 -15.38
N GLU A 397 -13.54 26.79 -16.61
CA GLU A 397 -12.74 27.96 -16.95
C GLU A 397 -13.28 29.22 -16.25
N GLU A 398 -14.59 29.36 -16.19
CA GLU A 398 -15.25 30.43 -15.46
C GLU A 398 -14.99 30.37 -13.96
N MET A 399 -15.15 29.20 -13.32
CA MET A 399 -14.84 29.04 -11.90
C MET A 399 -13.37 29.36 -11.58
N ALA A 400 -12.43 28.88 -12.40
CA ALA A 400 -11.02 29.19 -12.24
C ALA A 400 -10.73 30.69 -12.40
N ARG A 401 -11.41 31.35 -13.36
CA ARG A 401 -11.31 32.81 -13.56
C ARG A 401 -11.85 33.58 -12.35
N ILE A 402 -12.97 33.16 -11.77
CA ILE A 402 -13.55 33.78 -10.57
C ILE A 402 -12.56 33.69 -9.41
N ALA A 403 -12.06 32.49 -9.11
CA ALA A 403 -11.08 32.28 -8.05
C ALA A 403 -9.83 33.14 -8.27
N ARG A 404 -9.34 33.22 -9.51
CA ARG A 404 -8.19 34.06 -9.87
C ARG A 404 -8.44 35.55 -9.60
N VAL A 405 -9.63 36.08 -9.92
CA VAL A 405 -9.95 37.49 -9.68
C VAL A 405 -9.95 37.79 -8.18
N VAL A 406 -10.55 36.91 -7.38
CA VAL A 406 -10.60 37.05 -5.92
C VAL A 406 -9.20 36.98 -5.29
N LEU A 407 -8.42 35.96 -5.65
CA LEU A 407 -7.08 35.75 -5.08
C LEU A 407 -6.09 36.83 -5.49
N ARG A 408 -6.25 37.45 -6.67
CA ARG A 408 -5.29 38.46 -7.18
C ARG A 408 -5.11 39.64 -6.23
N GLN A 409 -6.20 40.16 -5.67
CA GLN A 409 -6.12 41.27 -4.73
C GLN A 409 -5.44 40.83 -3.43
N LYS A 410 -5.72 39.61 -2.96
CA LYS A 410 -5.10 39.03 -1.76
C LYS A 410 -3.58 38.91 -1.87
N PHE A 411 -3.04 38.54 -3.04
CA PHE A 411 -1.59 38.53 -3.26
C PHE A 411 -0.95 39.92 -3.17
N LEU A 412 -1.63 40.96 -3.67
CA LEU A 412 -1.11 42.33 -3.65
C LEU A 412 -1.17 42.94 -2.24
N ASP A 413 -2.16 42.55 -1.45
CA ASP A 413 -2.36 43.05 -0.10
C ASP A 413 -1.60 42.24 0.96
N ALA A 414 -0.96 41.13 0.58
CA ALA A 414 -0.29 40.24 1.53
C ALA A 414 1.04 40.83 2.04
N ASP A 415 1.18 40.90 3.36
CA ASP A 415 2.43 41.29 4.01
C ASP A 415 3.41 40.10 4.05
N MET A 416 2.88 38.88 4.21
CA MET A 416 3.70 37.68 4.35
C MET A 416 3.18 36.54 3.47
N GLY A 417 4.11 35.87 2.79
CA GLY A 417 3.91 34.66 2.03
C GLY A 417 4.38 33.44 2.81
N ILE A 418 3.59 32.39 2.88
CA ILE A 418 3.97 31.12 3.50
C ILE A 418 3.96 30.02 2.44
N SER A 419 5.05 29.25 2.35
CA SER A 419 5.12 28.11 1.42
C SER A 419 5.53 26.81 2.08
N GLY A 420 5.18 25.71 1.44
CA GLY A 420 5.84 24.42 1.69
C GLY A 420 7.17 24.33 0.93
N ALA A 421 7.77 23.14 0.99
CA ALA A 421 8.87 22.77 0.10
C ALA A 421 8.69 21.33 -0.42
N ASN A 422 8.89 21.12 -1.71
CA ASN A 422 9.07 19.79 -2.27
C ASN A 422 10.45 19.24 -1.90
N PHE A 423 11.47 20.10 -2.03
CA PHE A 423 12.89 19.82 -1.74
C PHE A 423 13.58 21.04 -1.14
N LEU A 424 14.59 20.80 -0.32
CA LEU A 424 15.56 21.79 0.13
C LEU A 424 16.94 21.36 -0.37
N VAL A 425 17.62 22.21 -1.15
CA VAL A 425 18.93 21.88 -1.72
C VAL A 425 20.01 22.38 -0.77
N ALA A 426 20.70 21.47 -0.09
CA ALA A 426 21.71 21.81 0.91
C ALA A 426 22.86 22.62 0.30
N GLU A 427 23.37 22.20 -0.86
CA GLU A 427 24.48 22.85 -1.57
C GLU A 427 24.28 24.35 -1.80
N THR A 428 23.06 24.77 -2.13
CA THR A 428 22.77 26.15 -2.53
C THR A 428 21.95 26.92 -1.51
N GLY A 429 21.43 26.27 -0.47
CA GLY A 429 20.50 26.91 0.46
C GLY A 429 19.14 27.22 -0.17
N SER A 430 18.73 26.46 -1.18
CA SER A 430 17.54 26.77 -1.97
C SER A 430 16.31 25.97 -1.52
N LEU A 431 15.18 26.66 -1.37
CA LEU A 431 13.85 26.04 -1.23
C LEU A 431 13.25 25.84 -2.62
N VAL A 432 12.76 24.63 -2.91
CA VAL A 432 12.19 24.27 -4.22
C VAL A 432 10.70 23.95 -4.10
N ILE A 433 9.91 24.60 -4.93
CA ILE A 433 8.46 24.41 -5.07
C ILE A 433 8.17 23.94 -6.50
N ILE A 434 7.36 22.88 -6.59
CA ILE A 434 6.96 22.25 -7.84
C ILE A 434 5.43 22.30 -7.89
N THR A 435 4.88 23.07 -8.82
CA THR A 435 3.42 23.31 -8.92
C THR A 435 2.94 23.29 -10.36
N ASN A 436 1.65 23.01 -10.53
CA ASN A 436 0.94 23.15 -11.80
C ASN A 436 0.26 24.53 -11.95
N GLU A 437 0.32 25.35 -10.91
CA GLU A 437 -0.24 26.69 -10.85
C GLU A 437 0.86 27.72 -10.53
N GLY A 438 0.77 28.92 -11.12
CA GLY A 438 1.76 29.99 -10.92
C GLY A 438 1.66 30.70 -9.56
N ASN A 439 0.61 30.39 -8.79
CA ASN A 439 0.29 31.02 -7.51
C ASN A 439 1.39 30.82 -6.45
N GLY A 440 2.08 29.68 -6.49
CA GLY A 440 3.22 29.42 -5.61
C GLY A 440 4.32 30.48 -5.75
N ARG A 441 4.69 30.85 -6.98
CA ARG A 441 5.69 31.91 -7.21
C ARG A 441 5.22 33.23 -6.63
N LEU A 442 3.98 33.62 -6.90
CA LEU A 442 3.41 34.87 -6.39
C LEU A 442 3.41 34.91 -4.85
N CYS A 443 3.07 33.80 -4.20
CA CYS A 443 3.12 33.67 -2.75
C CYS A 443 4.55 33.86 -2.21
N THR A 444 5.57 33.37 -2.92
CA THR A 444 6.97 33.47 -2.48
C THR A 444 7.66 34.79 -2.84
N SER A 445 7.18 35.53 -3.83
CA SER A 445 7.90 36.68 -4.40
C SER A 445 7.20 38.03 -4.29
N ALA A 446 5.86 38.05 -4.14
CA ALA A 446 5.11 39.30 -4.05
C ALA A 446 5.06 39.89 -2.63
N PRO A 447 4.87 39.09 -1.56
CA PRO A 447 4.92 39.61 -0.20
C PRO A 447 6.33 40.02 0.20
N ARG A 448 6.44 41.02 1.09
CA ARG A 448 7.72 41.49 1.63
C ARG A 448 8.42 40.45 2.51
N ILE A 449 7.69 39.50 3.08
CA ILE A 449 8.27 38.44 3.92
C ILE A 449 7.90 37.09 3.33
N HIS A 450 8.85 36.18 3.18
CA HIS A 450 8.60 34.79 2.81
C HIS A 450 9.03 33.84 3.93
N VAL A 451 8.11 33.01 4.39
CA VAL A 451 8.36 31.91 5.32
C VAL A 451 8.18 30.56 4.62
N GLY A 452 9.27 29.82 4.45
CA GLY A 452 9.25 28.43 3.99
C GLY A 452 9.12 27.46 5.16
N LEU A 453 8.13 26.55 5.11
CA LEU A 453 7.91 25.49 6.08
C LEU A 453 8.23 24.14 5.46
N ALA A 454 9.14 23.39 6.07
CA ALA A 454 9.53 22.09 5.57
C ALA A 454 9.86 21.12 6.69
N GLY A 455 9.48 19.86 6.52
CA GLY A 455 10.00 18.79 7.35
C GLY A 455 11.49 18.59 7.10
N MET A 456 12.25 18.22 8.13
CA MET A 456 13.69 18.02 8.01
C MET A 456 14.08 16.96 6.95
N GLU A 457 13.18 16.04 6.62
CA GLU A 457 13.40 15.01 5.60
C GLU A 457 13.38 15.53 4.16
N LYS A 458 13.03 16.81 3.94
CA LYS A 458 12.96 17.42 2.61
C LYS A 458 14.30 17.81 2.01
N VAL A 459 15.37 17.78 2.79
CA VAL A 459 16.71 18.08 2.30
C VAL A 459 17.22 17.04 1.30
N ILE A 460 17.95 17.52 0.30
CA ILE A 460 18.73 16.77 -0.69
C ILE A 460 20.10 17.44 -0.85
N PRO A 461 21.14 16.70 -1.29
CA PRO A 461 22.52 17.20 -1.24
C PRO A 461 22.76 18.37 -2.21
N SER A 462 22.44 18.18 -3.50
CA SER A 462 22.87 19.07 -4.58
C SER A 462 21.77 19.41 -5.58
N LEU A 463 22.03 20.42 -6.43
CA LEU A 463 21.16 20.71 -7.58
C LEU A 463 21.15 19.59 -8.62
N GLN A 464 22.26 18.84 -8.73
CA GLN A 464 22.32 17.70 -9.63
C GLN A 464 21.34 16.59 -9.18
N ASP A 465 21.24 16.36 -7.88
CA ASP A 465 20.28 15.39 -7.31
C ASP A 465 18.83 15.80 -7.56
N LEU A 466 18.55 17.12 -7.51
CA LEU A 466 17.21 17.64 -7.83
C LEU A 466 16.74 17.20 -9.22
N ALA A 467 17.64 17.12 -10.21
CA ALA A 467 17.28 16.71 -11.56
C ALA A 467 16.72 15.27 -11.63
N VAL A 468 17.11 14.38 -10.72
CA VAL A 468 16.52 13.03 -10.62
C VAL A 468 15.08 13.13 -10.16
N PHE A 469 14.82 13.90 -9.10
CA PHE A 469 13.48 14.05 -8.54
C PHE A 469 12.51 14.81 -9.46
N LEU A 470 13.00 15.77 -10.25
CA LEU A 470 12.20 16.47 -11.25
C LEU A 470 11.70 15.55 -12.36
N ARG A 471 12.41 14.46 -12.66
CA ARG A 471 11.96 13.43 -13.62
C ARG A 471 10.92 12.51 -13.02
N LEU A 472 11.07 12.17 -11.73
CA LEU A 472 10.26 11.17 -11.04
C LEU A 472 8.95 11.73 -10.48
N LEU A 473 9.00 12.86 -9.77
CA LEU A 473 7.86 13.38 -9.02
C LEU A 473 6.66 13.66 -9.93
N PRO A 474 6.78 14.40 -11.05
CA PRO A 474 5.63 14.75 -11.88
C PRO A 474 5.06 13.53 -12.60
N ARG A 475 5.92 12.63 -13.07
CA ARG A 475 5.50 11.35 -13.70
C ARG A 475 4.69 10.52 -12.72
N SER A 476 5.18 10.41 -11.48
CA SER A 476 4.55 9.61 -10.43
C SER A 476 3.26 10.20 -9.89
N ALA A 477 3.18 11.52 -9.80
CA ALA A 477 2.06 12.23 -9.17
C ALA A 477 0.89 12.44 -10.13
N THR A 478 1.16 13.01 -11.30
CA THR A 478 0.14 13.51 -12.24
C THR A 478 0.27 12.93 -13.65
N GLY A 479 1.30 12.11 -13.91
CA GLY A 479 1.60 11.60 -15.24
C GLY A 479 2.23 12.64 -16.17
N GLN A 480 2.82 13.70 -15.62
CA GLN A 480 3.48 14.74 -16.42
C GLN A 480 4.98 14.46 -16.58
N ARG A 481 5.56 14.77 -17.73
CA ARG A 481 7.02 14.65 -17.95
C ARG A 481 7.82 15.62 -17.07
N ILE A 482 7.26 16.81 -16.86
CA ILE A 482 7.72 17.90 -15.99
C ILE A 482 6.48 18.74 -15.61
N THR A 483 6.50 19.40 -14.46
CA THR A 483 5.40 20.30 -14.07
C THR A 483 5.44 21.62 -14.83
N SER A 484 4.33 22.37 -14.77
CA SER A 484 4.23 23.70 -15.39
C SER A 484 5.17 24.73 -14.76
N TYR A 485 5.39 24.65 -13.45
CA TYR A 485 6.28 25.56 -12.72
C TYR A 485 7.24 24.79 -11.82
N MET A 486 8.48 25.27 -11.80
CA MET A 486 9.52 24.92 -10.85
C MET A 486 10.11 26.23 -10.34
N SER A 487 9.85 26.56 -9.09
CA SER A 487 10.33 27.80 -8.46
C SER A 487 11.36 27.47 -7.41
N MET A 488 12.44 28.25 -7.39
CA MET A 488 13.55 28.11 -6.45
C MET A 488 13.77 29.43 -5.75
N VAL A 489 13.71 29.42 -4.42
CA VAL A 489 13.96 30.60 -3.57
C VAL A 489 15.29 30.39 -2.86
N THR A 490 16.22 31.33 -3.03
CA THR A 490 17.58 31.26 -2.48
C THR A 490 17.90 32.55 -1.73
N GLY A 491 17.19 32.76 -0.61
CA GLY A 491 17.30 33.98 0.20
C GLY A 491 16.33 35.10 -0.22
N PRO A 492 16.43 36.27 0.44
CA PRO A 492 15.69 37.47 0.06
C PRO A 492 16.17 38.05 -1.27
N ARG A 493 15.42 39.01 -1.81
CA ARG A 493 15.80 39.74 -3.02
C ARG A 493 17.12 40.48 -2.83
N ARG A 494 17.93 40.48 -3.88
CA ARG A 494 19.17 41.25 -3.98
C ARG A 494 18.88 42.65 -4.50
N ALA A 495 19.88 43.52 -4.46
CA ALA A 495 19.74 44.90 -4.92
C ALA A 495 19.42 45.02 -6.43
N ASP A 496 19.84 44.03 -7.22
CA ASP A 496 19.65 43.93 -8.67
C ASP A 496 18.44 43.07 -9.07
N ASP A 497 17.78 42.40 -8.12
CA ASP A 497 16.59 41.61 -8.39
C ASP A 497 15.36 42.52 -8.59
N GLU A 498 14.57 42.24 -9.62
CA GLU A 498 13.34 43.00 -9.93
C GLU A 498 12.22 42.72 -8.92
N ASP A 499 12.13 41.48 -8.43
CA ASP A 499 11.11 41.00 -7.49
C ASP A 499 11.69 40.06 -6.43
N GLY A 500 10.91 39.81 -5.37
CA GLY A 500 11.29 38.91 -4.28
C GLY A 500 11.06 39.51 -2.88
N PRO A 501 11.10 38.67 -1.85
CA PRO A 501 10.84 39.10 -0.48
C PRO A 501 12.03 39.90 0.07
N GLU A 502 11.74 40.86 0.94
CA GLU A 502 12.74 41.62 1.71
C GLU A 502 13.38 40.73 2.80
N GLU A 503 12.61 39.80 3.36
CA GLU A 503 13.06 38.83 4.36
C GLU A 503 12.70 37.39 3.97
N PHE A 504 13.64 36.47 4.13
CA PHE A 504 13.42 35.03 3.91
C PHE A 504 13.70 34.24 5.18
N HIS A 505 12.71 33.47 5.63
CA HIS A 505 12.79 32.59 6.80
C HIS A 505 12.50 31.15 6.38
N LEU A 506 13.38 30.22 6.74
CA LEU A 506 13.19 28.79 6.56
C LEU A 506 12.98 28.13 7.92
N VAL A 507 11.79 27.59 8.15
CA VAL A 507 11.43 26.85 9.37
C VAL A 507 11.49 25.35 9.08
N ILE A 508 12.47 24.68 9.69
CA ILE A 508 12.69 23.24 9.61
C ILE A 508 11.98 22.56 10.77
N VAL A 509 11.10 21.60 10.45
CA VAL A 509 10.21 20.96 11.40
C VAL A 509 10.58 19.49 11.59
N ASP A 510 10.80 19.08 12.84
CA ASP A 510 10.89 17.67 13.23
C ASP A 510 9.48 17.09 13.42
N ASN A 511 8.77 17.51 14.46
CA ASN A 511 7.41 17.07 14.80
C ASN A 511 7.22 15.54 14.84
N GLY A 512 8.25 14.79 15.23
CA GLY A 512 8.21 13.33 15.36
C GLY A 512 8.96 12.57 14.25
N ARG A 513 9.54 13.27 13.27
CA ARG A 513 10.42 12.71 12.25
C ARG A 513 11.70 12.11 12.86
N SER A 514 12.21 12.66 13.96
CA SER A 514 13.36 12.09 14.67
C SER A 514 13.05 10.71 15.26
N ARG A 515 11.79 10.45 15.64
CA ARG A 515 11.35 9.11 16.07
C ARG A 515 11.37 8.11 14.92
N LEU A 516 10.91 8.54 13.74
CA LEU A 516 10.98 7.72 12.53
C LEU A 516 12.44 7.45 12.13
N LEU A 517 13.31 8.47 12.21
CA LEU A 517 14.74 8.36 11.91
C LEU A 517 15.44 7.36 12.83
N ALA A 518 15.10 7.38 14.12
CA ALA A 518 15.70 6.52 15.13
C ALA A 518 15.28 5.04 15.01
N ASP A 519 14.11 4.75 14.45
CA ASP A 519 13.64 3.38 14.24
C ASP A 519 14.17 2.81 12.91
N PRO A 520 15.08 1.81 12.93
CA PRO A 520 15.64 1.23 11.72
C PRO A 520 14.60 0.68 10.75
N ALA A 521 13.47 0.22 11.27
CA ALA A 521 12.37 -0.32 10.49
C ALA A 521 11.46 0.78 9.94
N LEU A 522 11.46 2.02 10.46
CA LEU A 522 10.56 3.09 9.99
C LEU A 522 11.25 4.25 9.27
N ARG A 523 12.57 4.43 9.42
CA ARG A 523 13.32 5.55 8.81
C ARG A 523 13.20 5.67 7.30
N GLU A 524 12.97 4.54 6.61
CA GLU A 524 12.72 4.50 5.17
C GLU A 524 11.52 5.37 4.76
N SER A 525 10.54 5.59 5.65
CA SER A 525 9.41 6.49 5.40
C SER A 525 9.84 7.95 5.14
N LEU A 526 11.00 8.37 5.65
CA LEU A 526 11.57 9.71 5.44
C LEU A 526 12.11 9.91 4.02
N TYR A 527 12.19 8.85 3.20
CA TYR A 527 12.58 8.96 1.79
C TYR A 527 11.45 9.56 0.94
N CYS A 528 10.23 9.65 1.50
CA CYS A 528 9.04 10.02 0.75
C CYS A 528 9.10 11.44 0.16
N ILE A 529 8.98 11.52 -1.17
CA ILE A 529 8.89 12.78 -1.91
C ILE A 529 7.47 13.37 -1.97
N ARG A 530 6.50 12.74 -1.29
CA ARG A 530 5.08 13.14 -1.21
C ARG A 530 4.36 13.23 -2.58
N CYS A 531 4.70 12.36 -3.53
CA CYS A 531 4.08 12.37 -4.86
C CYS A 531 2.64 11.83 -4.91
N GLY A 532 2.16 11.15 -3.86
CA GLY A 532 0.80 10.57 -3.84
C GLY A 532 0.62 9.27 -4.64
N ALA A 533 1.62 8.77 -5.36
CA ALA A 533 1.52 7.53 -6.15
C ALA A 533 0.97 6.35 -5.34
N CYS A 534 1.45 6.19 -4.09
CA CYS A 534 0.97 5.14 -3.19
C CYS A 534 -0.52 5.27 -2.80
N LEU A 535 -1.10 6.47 -2.80
CA LEU A 535 -2.53 6.70 -2.56
C LEU A 535 -3.32 6.24 -3.79
N ASN A 536 -2.87 6.67 -4.98
CA ASN A 536 -3.54 6.41 -6.25
C ASN A 536 -3.64 4.92 -6.59
N VAL A 537 -2.64 4.11 -6.21
CA VAL A 537 -2.66 2.65 -6.42
C VAL A 537 -3.25 1.87 -5.25
N CYS A 538 -3.52 2.51 -4.12
CA CYS A 538 -3.99 1.81 -2.93
C CYS A 538 -5.47 1.48 -3.05
N PRO A 539 -5.85 0.19 -3.11
CA PRO A 539 -7.25 -0.20 -3.27
C PRO A 539 -8.11 0.20 -2.06
N VAL A 540 -7.52 0.31 -0.86
CA VAL A 540 -8.23 0.80 0.34
C VAL A 540 -8.54 2.30 0.18
N TYR A 541 -7.52 3.12 -0.12
CA TYR A 541 -7.68 4.57 -0.29
C TYR A 541 -8.72 4.90 -1.37
N GLN A 542 -8.70 4.17 -2.49
CA GLN A 542 -9.69 4.35 -3.56
C GLN A 542 -11.15 4.12 -3.12
N ARG A 543 -11.42 3.37 -2.04
CA ARG A 543 -12.80 3.14 -1.55
C ARG A 543 -13.19 4.11 -0.45
N VAL A 544 -12.26 4.39 0.48
CA VAL A 544 -12.57 5.14 1.70
C VAL A 544 -12.24 6.63 1.61
N GLY A 545 -11.43 7.03 0.61
CA GLY A 545 -10.94 8.40 0.48
C GLY A 545 -9.93 8.79 1.57
N GLY A 546 -9.44 10.03 1.52
CA GLY A 546 -8.43 10.51 2.47
C GLY A 546 -8.94 10.75 3.88
N HIS A 547 -10.16 11.31 4.02
CA HIS A 547 -10.70 11.69 5.33
C HIS A 547 -10.88 10.51 6.29
N ALA A 548 -11.14 9.32 5.76
CA ALA A 548 -11.27 8.11 6.57
C ALA A 548 -9.99 7.71 7.33
N TYR A 549 -8.82 8.26 6.94
CA TYR A 549 -7.56 8.07 7.66
C TYR A 549 -7.43 8.99 8.89
N GLY A 550 -8.33 9.95 9.07
CA GLY A 550 -8.45 10.75 10.30
C GLY A 550 -7.31 11.73 10.55
N TRP A 551 -6.42 11.97 9.59
CA TRP A 551 -5.32 12.93 9.73
C TRP A 551 -4.87 13.50 8.38
N VAL A 552 -4.02 14.53 8.45
CA VAL A 552 -3.45 15.30 7.33
C VAL A 552 -2.74 14.43 6.29
N TYR A 553 -2.11 13.32 6.71
CA TYR A 553 -1.44 12.39 5.81
C TYR A 553 -2.31 11.13 5.59
N PRO A 554 -2.99 10.99 4.44
CA PRO A 554 -3.80 9.81 4.15
C PRO A 554 -3.03 8.72 3.41
N GLY A 555 -3.68 7.58 3.22
CA GLY A 555 -3.17 6.48 2.40
C GLY A 555 -2.00 5.71 3.02
N PRO A 556 -1.32 4.86 2.24
CA PRO A 556 -0.30 3.95 2.76
C PRO A 556 0.85 4.65 3.48
N ILE A 557 1.37 5.76 2.96
CA ILE A 557 2.42 6.52 3.64
C ILE A 557 1.90 7.19 4.92
N GLY A 558 0.65 7.66 4.89
CA GLY A 558 -0.06 8.21 6.04
C GLY A 558 -0.17 7.22 7.19
N SER A 559 -0.49 5.96 6.89
CA SER A 559 -0.54 4.87 7.88
C SER A 559 0.80 4.58 8.57
N ILE A 560 1.92 5.10 8.04
CA ILE A 560 3.25 5.00 8.68
C ILE A 560 3.59 6.27 9.46
N VAL A 561 3.44 7.44 8.81
CA VAL A 561 3.90 8.70 9.42
C VAL A 561 2.96 9.19 10.51
N THR A 562 1.65 9.05 10.35
CA THR A 562 0.65 9.56 11.31
C THR A 562 0.83 8.95 12.71
N PRO A 563 1.01 7.62 12.89
CA PRO A 563 1.35 7.04 14.20
C PRO A 563 2.59 7.65 14.87
N ALA A 564 3.58 8.08 14.09
CA ALA A 564 4.77 8.73 14.62
C ALA A 564 4.56 10.22 14.92
N LEU A 565 3.57 10.89 14.32
CA LEU A 565 3.23 12.28 14.58
C LEU A 565 2.29 12.42 15.79
N VAL A 566 1.13 11.75 15.76
CA VAL A 566 0.07 11.88 16.79
C VAL A 566 0.14 10.82 17.90
N GLY A 567 1.01 9.82 17.73
CA GLY A 567 1.16 8.70 18.65
C GLY A 567 0.33 7.48 18.23
N ILE A 568 0.92 6.29 18.43
CA ILE A 568 0.35 5.01 17.96
C ILE A 568 -1.01 4.69 18.56
N GLY A 569 -1.29 5.14 19.79
CA GLY A 569 -2.59 4.92 20.45
C GLY A 569 -3.75 5.60 19.72
N GLN A 570 -3.53 6.82 19.19
CA GLN A 570 -4.54 7.57 18.43
C GLN A 570 -4.71 7.07 17.00
N ALA A 571 -3.69 6.40 16.45
CA ALA A 571 -3.61 5.99 15.05
C ALA A 571 -3.52 4.46 14.86
N LYS A 572 -3.87 3.66 15.87
CA LYS A 572 -3.68 2.19 15.89
C LYS A 572 -4.40 1.42 14.78
N ASP A 573 -5.48 1.98 14.26
CA ASP A 573 -6.26 1.34 13.19
C ASP A 573 -5.61 1.54 11.82
N LEU A 574 -4.77 2.57 11.63
CA LEU A 574 -4.20 2.89 10.32
C LEU A 574 -3.23 1.82 9.79
N PRO A 575 -2.32 1.24 10.60
CA PRO A 575 -1.49 0.14 10.13
C PRO A 575 -2.30 -1.11 9.75
N ASN A 576 -3.43 -1.33 10.45
CA ASN A 576 -4.31 -2.46 10.24
C ASN A 576 -5.27 -2.28 9.04
N ALA A 577 -5.56 -1.03 8.65
CA ALA A 577 -6.35 -0.66 7.47
C ALA A 577 -5.58 -0.83 6.14
N SER A 578 -4.96 -1.99 5.95
CA SER A 578 -4.22 -2.35 4.73
C SER A 578 -4.32 -3.85 4.47
N THR A 579 -4.42 -4.24 3.20
CA THR A 579 -4.35 -5.66 2.79
C THR A 579 -2.92 -6.19 2.71
N LEU A 580 -1.91 -5.33 2.89
CA LEU A 580 -0.49 -5.63 2.66
C LEU A 580 -0.18 -6.10 1.23
N CYS A 581 -1.02 -5.74 0.26
CA CYS A 581 -0.92 -6.26 -1.11
C CYS A 581 0.26 -5.74 -1.95
N GLY A 582 1.19 -4.97 -1.40
CA GLY A 582 2.41 -4.54 -2.10
C GLY A 582 2.27 -3.43 -3.15
N ALA A 583 1.07 -3.11 -3.66
CA ALA A 583 0.93 -2.15 -4.79
C ALA A 583 1.61 -0.78 -4.57
N CYS A 584 1.62 -0.29 -3.33
CA CYS A 584 2.28 0.96 -2.97
C CYS A 584 3.81 0.91 -3.04
N ARG A 585 4.43 -0.27 -2.85
CA ARG A 585 5.88 -0.51 -3.01
C ARG A 585 6.25 -0.41 -4.49
N ASP A 586 5.53 -1.13 -5.34
CA ASP A 586 5.77 -1.16 -6.79
C ASP A 586 5.63 0.23 -7.42
N ALA A 587 4.61 0.98 -7.02
CA ALA A 587 4.36 2.32 -7.55
C ALA A 587 5.31 3.40 -6.99
N CYS A 588 6.10 3.11 -5.97
CA CYS A 588 6.91 4.12 -5.30
C CYS A 588 8.13 4.51 -6.17
N PRO A 589 8.28 5.80 -6.56
CA PRO A 589 9.44 6.23 -7.36
C PRO A 589 10.76 6.26 -6.59
N VAL A 590 10.72 6.04 -5.27
CA VAL A 590 11.90 5.95 -4.40
C VAL A 590 11.96 4.59 -3.69
N GLN A 591 11.22 3.61 -4.20
CA GLN A 591 11.22 2.21 -3.77
C GLN A 591 10.97 1.97 -2.27
N ILE A 592 10.13 2.79 -1.62
CA ILE A 592 9.82 2.62 -0.19
C ILE A 592 9.00 1.35 0.03
N ASN A 593 9.47 0.45 0.89
CA ASN A 593 8.75 -0.76 1.27
C ASN A 593 7.74 -0.50 2.39
N ILE A 594 6.60 0.10 2.04
CA ILE A 594 5.51 0.40 2.99
C ILE A 594 4.94 -0.86 3.67
N PRO A 595 4.66 -2.00 2.97
CA PRO A 595 4.13 -3.20 3.61
C PRO A 595 4.97 -3.71 4.79
N ARG A 596 6.31 -3.72 4.64
CA ARG A 596 7.24 -4.08 5.72
C ARG A 596 7.09 -3.17 6.94
N MET A 597 7.00 -1.86 6.72
CA MET A 597 6.79 -0.89 7.82
C MET A 597 5.43 -1.06 8.50
N LEU A 598 4.38 -1.39 7.73
CA LEU A 598 3.06 -1.67 8.29
C LEU A 598 3.08 -2.92 9.16
N LEU A 599 3.78 -3.98 8.75
CA LEU A 599 3.97 -5.19 9.56
C LEU A 599 4.68 -4.89 10.88
N HIS A 600 5.75 -4.09 10.84
CA HIS A 600 6.44 -3.63 12.05
C HIS A 600 5.52 -2.84 12.99
N LEU A 601 4.72 -1.91 12.45
CA LEU A 601 3.75 -1.17 13.27
C LEU A 601 2.64 -2.06 13.84
N ARG A 602 2.15 -3.04 13.08
CA ARG A 602 1.16 -4.02 13.58
C ARG A 602 1.72 -4.86 14.72
N HIS A 603 2.98 -5.29 14.59
CA HIS A 603 3.71 -5.98 15.64
C HIS A 603 3.84 -5.11 16.90
N ASN A 604 4.28 -3.86 16.75
CA ASN A 604 4.37 -2.92 17.87
C ASN A 604 3.01 -2.68 18.54
N ILE A 605 1.91 -2.63 17.76
CA ILE A 605 0.56 -2.52 18.30
C ILE A 605 0.17 -3.79 19.07
N ALA A 606 0.43 -4.97 18.52
CA ALA A 606 0.00 -6.24 19.07
C ALA A 606 0.78 -6.66 20.31
N GLU A 607 2.10 -6.51 20.30
CA GLU A 607 3.00 -7.05 21.33
C GLU A 607 3.69 -5.96 22.17
N GLY A 608 3.77 -4.72 21.69
CA GLY A 608 4.45 -3.62 22.36
C GLY A 608 5.96 -3.76 22.34
N GLN A 609 6.66 -2.92 21.57
CA GLN A 609 8.12 -2.91 21.50
C GLN A 609 8.69 -1.49 21.36
N GLY A 610 9.88 -1.30 21.96
CA GLY A 610 10.64 -0.05 21.88
C GLY A 610 9.86 1.15 22.44
N SER A 611 9.83 2.25 21.68
CA SER A 611 9.15 3.50 22.03
C SER A 611 7.62 3.45 21.84
N TYR A 612 7.07 2.31 21.41
CA TYR A 612 5.65 2.14 21.10
C TYR A 612 5.02 1.13 22.07
N PRO A 613 4.20 1.58 23.05
CA PRO A 613 3.50 0.65 23.95
C PRO A 613 2.49 -0.18 23.16
N ALA A 614 2.22 -1.40 23.61
CA ALA A 614 1.17 -2.23 23.05
C ALA A 614 -0.16 -1.45 23.07
N ALA A 615 -0.82 -1.40 21.93
CA ALA A 615 -2.08 -0.68 21.72
C ALA A 615 -3.21 -1.60 21.20
N GLY A 616 -2.91 -2.90 21.09
CA GLY A 616 -3.80 -3.95 20.64
C GLY A 616 -4.87 -4.32 21.67
N SER A 617 -5.89 -5.05 21.23
CA SER A 617 -6.97 -5.53 22.09
C SER A 617 -6.58 -6.86 22.77
N ASP A 618 -6.83 -6.99 24.07
CA ASP A 618 -6.70 -8.26 24.81
C ASP A 618 -7.48 -9.40 24.15
N THR A 619 -8.65 -9.07 23.57
CA THR A 619 -9.46 -10.04 22.82
C THR A 619 -8.75 -10.56 21.58
N ASP A 620 -8.04 -9.70 20.86
CA ASP A 620 -7.34 -10.07 19.63
C ASP A 620 -6.14 -10.96 19.98
N SER A 621 -5.43 -10.65 21.07
CA SER A 621 -4.35 -11.51 21.60
C SER A 621 -4.86 -12.89 22.04
N LEU A 622 -6.02 -12.97 22.70
CA LEU A 622 -6.63 -14.25 23.08
C LEU A 622 -7.05 -15.07 21.87
N LEU A 623 -7.65 -14.43 20.86
CA LEU A 623 -8.02 -15.09 19.60
C LEU A 623 -6.79 -15.58 18.84
N ALA A 624 -5.71 -14.79 18.79
CA ALA A 624 -4.45 -15.15 18.16
C ALA A 624 -3.82 -16.38 18.84
N ARG A 625 -3.72 -16.37 20.18
CA ARG A 625 -3.21 -17.50 20.97
C ARG A 625 -4.05 -18.76 20.78
N GLY A 626 -5.39 -18.63 20.81
CA GLY A 626 -6.31 -19.74 20.57
C GLY A 626 -6.16 -20.31 19.17
N PHE A 627 -6.08 -19.45 18.15
CA PHE A 627 -5.83 -19.87 16.77
C PHE A 627 -4.50 -20.61 16.63
N ALA A 628 -3.41 -20.05 17.18
CA ALA A 628 -2.09 -20.67 17.16
C ALA A 628 -2.09 -22.04 17.86
N ALA A 629 -2.74 -22.16 19.02
CA ALA A 629 -2.84 -23.42 19.76
C ALA A 629 -3.58 -24.51 18.96
N VAL A 630 -4.70 -24.16 18.32
CA VAL A 630 -5.44 -25.10 17.46
C VAL A 630 -4.61 -25.47 16.23
N MET A 631 -4.07 -24.47 15.51
CA MET A 631 -3.31 -24.71 14.28
C MET A 631 -1.97 -25.39 14.53
N SER A 632 -1.42 -25.36 15.75
CA SER A 632 -0.19 -26.10 16.08
C SER A 632 -0.41 -27.61 16.21
N ASN A 633 -1.66 -28.07 16.27
CA ASN A 633 -2.00 -29.48 16.49
C ASN A 633 -2.96 -30.03 15.41
N PRO A 634 -2.49 -30.91 14.50
CA PRO A 634 -3.31 -31.44 13.42
C PRO A 634 -4.53 -32.25 13.91
N VAL A 635 -4.46 -32.84 15.10
CA VAL A 635 -5.61 -33.55 15.69
C VAL A 635 -6.72 -32.56 16.05
N LEU A 636 -6.36 -31.42 16.67
CA LEU A 636 -7.33 -30.38 17.02
C LEU A 636 -7.93 -29.72 15.78
N VAL A 637 -7.12 -29.46 14.75
CA VAL A 637 -7.61 -28.94 13.46
C VAL A 637 -8.67 -29.87 12.86
N ASN A 638 -8.35 -31.17 12.74
CA ASN A 638 -9.28 -32.14 12.15
C ASN A 638 -10.53 -32.37 12.99
N LEU A 639 -10.40 -32.36 14.33
CA LEU A 639 -11.55 -32.42 15.24
C LEU A 639 -12.45 -31.18 15.07
N GLY A 640 -11.85 -30.00 15.02
CA GLY A 640 -12.53 -28.73 14.78
C GLY A 640 -13.28 -28.72 13.45
N ARG A 641 -12.68 -29.23 12.37
CA ARG A 641 -13.33 -29.41 11.06
C ARG A 641 -14.56 -30.31 11.15
N ARG A 642 -14.44 -31.49 11.76
CA ARG A 642 -15.54 -32.46 11.88
C ARG A 642 -16.72 -31.88 12.67
N ILE A 643 -16.43 -31.27 13.82
CA ILE A 643 -17.43 -30.61 14.66
C ILE A 643 -18.06 -29.44 13.90
N GLY A 644 -17.25 -28.56 13.32
CA GLY A 644 -17.71 -27.40 12.56
C GLY A 644 -18.62 -27.79 11.40
N ARG A 645 -18.26 -28.83 10.63
CA ARG A 645 -19.11 -29.36 9.56
C ARG A 645 -20.46 -29.85 10.08
N ILE A 646 -20.49 -30.61 11.18
CA ILE A 646 -21.73 -31.13 11.76
C ILE A 646 -22.63 -29.98 12.23
N LEU A 647 -22.05 -28.98 12.91
CA LEU A 647 -22.79 -27.84 13.44
C LEU A 647 -23.30 -26.89 12.36
N LEU A 648 -22.53 -26.67 11.29
CA LEU A 648 -22.86 -25.71 10.23
C LEU A 648 -23.71 -26.31 9.12
N ARG A 649 -23.68 -27.64 8.90
CA ARG A 649 -24.43 -28.32 7.84
C ARG A 649 -25.94 -28.00 7.85
N PRO A 650 -26.66 -27.97 8.99
CA PRO A 650 -28.08 -27.62 9.02
C PRO A 650 -28.38 -26.18 8.58
N LEU A 651 -27.38 -25.28 8.68
CA LEU A 651 -27.51 -23.87 8.34
C LEU A 651 -27.04 -23.56 6.91
N SER A 652 -26.44 -24.53 6.23
CA SER A 652 -25.91 -24.37 4.88
C SER A 652 -26.93 -24.69 3.79
N LYS A 653 -26.80 -24.05 2.63
CA LYS A 653 -27.49 -24.40 1.40
C LYS A 653 -26.45 -24.75 0.34
N GLN A 654 -26.60 -25.92 -0.30
CA GLN A 654 -25.65 -26.41 -1.31
C GLN A 654 -24.18 -26.45 -0.83
N GLY A 655 -23.97 -26.69 0.47
CA GLY A 655 -22.62 -26.73 1.04
C GLY A 655 -21.99 -25.35 1.32
N MET A 656 -22.73 -24.26 1.10
CA MET A 656 -22.34 -22.90 1.40
C MET A 656 -23.17 -22.35 2.56
N LEU A 657 -22.51 -21.65 3.47
CA LEU A 657 -23.14 -20.93 4.58
C LEU A 657 -23.32 -19.47 4.19
N GLY A 658 -24.57 -19.07 3.97
CA GLY A 658 -24.92 -17.67 3.76
C GLY A 658 -25.07 -16.89 5.07
N GLN A 659 -25.74 -15.74 5.00
CA GLN A 659 -25.87 -14.80 6.11
C GLN A 659 -26.36 -15.45 7.41
N THR A 660 -25.52 -15.40 8.46
CA THR A 660 -25.82 -15.95 9.79
C THR A 660 -25.52 -14.96 10.91
N ARG A 661 -26.12 -15.18 12.08
CA ARG A 661 -25.87 -14.43 13.32
C ARG A 661 -24.84 -15.09 14.24
N LEU A 662 -24.24 -16.20 13.82
CA LEU A 662 -23.24 -16.91 14.63
C LEU A 662 -22.02 -16.01 14.92
N PRO A 663 -21.55 -15.92 16.17
CA PRO A 663 -20.34 -15.17 16.52
C PRO A 663 -19.13 -15.63 15.68
N LEU A 664 -18.20 -14.72 15.38
CA LEU A 664 -17.01 -14.91 14.53
C LEU A 664 -17.29 -15.15 13.03
N VAL A 665 -18.35 -15.87 12.67
CA VAL A 665 -18.71 -16.21 11.29
C VAL A 665 -19.64 -15.17 10.65
N SER A 666 -20.47 -14.50 11.46
CA SER A 666 -21.39 -13.43 11.04
C SER A 666 -20.68 -12.25 10.38
N ARG A 667 -19.43 -11.95 10.76
CA ARG A 667 -18.68 -10.85 10.14
C ARG A 667 -18.35 -11.12 8.67
N TRP A 668 -18.05 -12.38 8.33
CA TRP A 668 -17.80 -12.83 6.95
C TRP A 668 -19.12 -12.99 6.18
N THR A 669 -20.06 -13.75 6.77
CA THR A 669 -21.33 -14.12 6.14
C THR A 669 -22.32 -12.98 5.90
N ARG A 670 -22.02 -11.77 6.40
CA ARG A 670 -22.81 -10.57 6.09
C ARG A 670 -22.83 -10.23 4.61
N SER A 671 -21.76 -10.51 3.88
CA SER A 671 -21.60 -10.17 2.47
C SER A 671 -21.06 -11.30 1.62
N ARG A 672 -20.55 -12.36 2.25
CA ARG A 672 -19.87 -13.46 1.57
C ARG A 672 -20.36 -14.81 2.06
N ASP A 673 -20.73 -15.68 1.15
CA ASP A 673 -20.96 -17.08 1.49
C ASP A 673 -19.62 -17.72 1.92
N LEU A 674 -19.69 -18.63 2.89
CA LEU A 674 -18.54 -19.38 3.40
C LEU A 674 -18.72 -20.86 3.08
N PRO A 675 -17.74 -21.55 2.46
CA PRO A 675 -17.84 -23.00 2.27
C PRO A 675 -17.91 -23.72 3.61
N LEU A 676 -18.71 -24.79 3.65
CA LEU A 676 -18.63 -25.72 4.77
C LEU A 676 -17.24 -26.35 4.83
N PRO A 677 -16.72 -26.65 6.04
CA PRO A 677 -15.55 -27.49 6.16
C PRO A 677 -15.74 -28.82 5.43
N ALA A 678 -14.71 -29.28 4.71
CA ALA A 678 -14.77 -30.44 3.84
C ALA A 678 -15.18 -31.71 4.61
N SER A 679 -15.79 -32.69 3.94
CA SER A 679 -16.18 -33.97 4.57
C SER A 679 -14.97 -34.83 4.95
N ARG A 680 -13.93 -34.80 4.13
CA ARG A 680 -12.60 -35.37 4.39
C ARG A 680 -11.56 -34.30 4.17
N SER A 681 -10.51 -34.28 4.99
CA SER A 681 -9.37 -33.39 4.72
C SER A 681 -8.50 -33.96 3.60
N PHE A 682 -7.63 -33.13 2.99
CA PHE A 682 -6.67 -33.64 2.01
C PHE A 682 -5.76 -34.69 2.64
N GLY A 683 -5.29 -34.50 3.87
CA GLY A 683 -4.47 -35.49 4.57
C GLY A 683 -5.17 -36.84 4.78
N GLU A 684 -6.51 -36.86 4.96
CA GLU A 684 -7.29 -38.10 4.98
C GLU A 684 -7.34 -38.75 3.59
N ILE A 685 -7.60 -37.97 2.54
CA ILE A 685 -7.61 -38.47 1.15
C ILE A 685 -6.23 -39.00 0.75
N TRP A 686 -5.15 -38.33 1.16
CA TRP A 686 -3.78 -38.74 0.87
C TRP A 686 -3.50 -40.17 1.36
N ARG A 687 -3.79 -40.43 2.65
CA ARG A 687 -3.56 -41.75 3.24
C ARG A 687 -4.38 -42.83 2.55
N ASP A 688 -5.65 -42.54 2.28
CA ASP A 688 -6.59 -43.54 1.79
C ASP A 688 -6.43 -43.83 0.29
N GLU A 689 -6.02 -42.83 -0.52
CA GLU A 689 -6.12 -42.91 -1.99
C GLU A 689 -4.83 -42.57 -2.74
N LEU A 690 -3.91 -41.78 -2.18
CA LEU A 690 -2.75 -41.25 -2.92
C LEU A 690 -1.41 -41.82 -2.46
N SER A 691 -1.27 -42.26 -1.20
CA SER A 691 0.00 -42.68 -0.59
C SER A 691 0.68 -43.90 -1.23
N GLY A 692 -0.09 -44.75 -1.92
CA GLY A 692 0.38 -46.03 -2.50
C GLY A 692 0.52 -46.08 -4.03
N SER A 693 0.19 -45.02 -4.77
CA SER A 693 0.24 -45.00 -6.24
C SER A 693 1.60 -44.52 -6.75
N GLY A 694 2.65 -45.29 -6.44
CA GLY A 694 3.92 -45.22 -7.15
C GLY A 694 3.85 -46.02 -8.44
N ASN A 695 3.87 -45.34 -9.59
CA ASN A 695 4.37 -45.84 -10.86
C ASN A 695 3.88 -47.22 -11.38
N GLU A 696 2.62 -47.59 -11.16
CA GLU A 696 1.98 -48.67 -11.94
C GLU A 696 0.89 -48.10 -12.85
N GLY A 697 1.14 -48.19 -14.16
CA GLY A 697 0.24 -47.73 -15.20
C GLY A 697 -1.15 -48.34 -15.05
N ARG A 698 -2.14 -47.49 -14.80
CA ARG A 698 -3.52 -47.79 -15.21
C ARG A 698 -3.73 -47.16 -16.57
N ASN A 699 -3.49 -47.96 -17.61
CA ASN A 699 -4.20 -47.82 -18.87
C ASN A 699 -5.71 -47.95 -18.57
N GLY A 700 -6.47 -46.94 -18.97
CA GLY A 700 -7.93 -46.88 -18.82
C GLY A 700 -8.42 -45.48 -19.11
#